data_AF-A0A1B6CIF1-F1
#
_entry.id   AF-A0A1B6CIF1-F1
#
_cell.length_a   1.000
_cell.length_b   1.000
_cell.length_c   1.000
_cell.angle_alpha   90.00
_cell.angle_beta   90.00
_cell.angle_gamma   90.00
#
_symmetry.space_group_name_H-M   'P 1'
#
loop_
_entity.id
_entity.type
_entity.pdbx_description
1 polymer ?
#
loop_
_entity_poly.entity_id
_entity_poly.type
_entity_poly.pdbx_seq_one_letter_code
_entity_poly.pdbx_strand_id
1 'polypeptide(L)'
;KNKDFLDLANDITVKDVPRALAWCEESICVGFKGEYCLVPLSPQEKQKDLFPTGKNPEPSVTKLDDNMFVLGRDTQSILMNSKGDPILNTAVKWTDMPIELAFDDPYLIAILPEAIEVQTVDPLHSIQSLPLKARLICRCKQGIVYVASSENVWCVQSIPINRQINVLLEEKKFQLALKLANILDDTVEDKAKNIFQIQTLYAFDLFHNKKFHESMKEFLELKTDPYDVIRLFPNLLPQQTREDSSSAEKVNPKLEDKDLENGILALIQYLTEVRNKYKNTKNLESKSTQQLMQIIDTTLLKCYLQTNDALVAPLLRRNFCHLEETERTLKKHHKYSELIILYQTKGLHNKALELLQKQADQPDSNLRGYERTVHYLQNLGRDNISLIFQFAGWVLEAHPEEGLKIFTEDLPEVEQLPRPSVLDYLLRTQKSLVTPYLEHVIHVWKETNSTLHNVLIHQYKEKVQTLISSTLSQQEQQAAQHTKAKLLTFLEKSEHYIPETVLVHFPFDCLYEERAIILGKLNKHEQALSIYVTVLGDIQRAKEYCDKVYSQSGKETHQVYVILMKLLINPPENWLVGITPPIPPQPDIETALDLLEGNADRIPPLDALKEIPNSVPVIRIKHFLTTSLQKQLNHRRTTQVLKGLLYAEHLQVF
;
A
#
# COMPACT_ATOMS: atom_id res chain seq x y z
N LYS A 1 -58.00 28.07 -18.07
CA LYS A 1 -58.11 29.16 -17.06
C LYS A 1 -59.53 29.74 -16.89
N ASN A 2 -60.56 29.25 -17.60
CA ASN A 2 -61.96 29.67 -17.42
C ASN A 2 -62.97 28.54 -17.11
N LYS A 3 -62.53 27.30 -16.84
CA LYS A 3 -63.40 26.09 -16.79
C LYS A 3 -64.18 25.80 -18.10
N ASP A 4 -63.90 26.51 -19.19
CA ASP A 4 -64.42 26.21 -20.51
C ASP A 4 -63.81 24.90 -21.03
N PHE A 5 -64.64 24.02 -21.58
CA PHE A 5 -64.18 22.87 -22.36
C PHE A 5 -63.61 23.37 -23.67
N LEU A 6 -62.35 23.03 -23.94
CA LEU A 6 -61.63 23.43 -25.15
C LEU A 6 -61.35 22.20 -25.99
N ASP A 7 -61.46 22.33 -27.30
CA ASP A 7 -61.09 21.27 -28.24
C ASP A 7 -59.58 21.05 -28.20
N LEU A 8 -59.18 19.83 -27.81
CA LEU A 8 -57.76 19.47 -27.68
C LEU A 8 -57.14 19.09 -29.03
N ALA A 9 -57.91 18.49 -29.94
CA ALA A 9 -57.45 18.03 -31.25
C ALA A 9 -58.63 17.92 -32.25
N ASN A 10 -58.31 17.80 -33.54
CA ASN A 10 -59.30 17.48 -34.59
C ASN A 10 -59.84 16.04 -34.44
N ASP A 11 -60.97 15.76 -35.07
CA ASP A 11 -61.64 14.46 -35.04
C ASP A 11 -60.69 13.28 -35.30
N ILE A 12 -60.67 12.32 -34.36
CA ILE A 12 -59.88 11.10 -34.46
C ILE A 12 -60.67 10.06 -35.25
N THR A 13 -60.20 9.71 -36.45
CA THR A 13 -60.82 8.65 -37.26
C THR A 13 -60.41 7.27 -36.75
N VAL A 14 -61.35 6.51 -36.19
CA VAL A 14 -61.15 5.13 -35.71
C VAL A 14 -61.53 4.09 -36.76
N LYS A 15 -60.99 2.87 -36.65
CA LYS A 15 -61.16 1.79 -37.65
C LYS A 15 -62.54 1.11 -37.61
N ASP A 16 -63.14 1.01 -36.44
CA ASP A 16 -64.46 0.37 -36.21
C ASP A 16 -65.20 1.08 -35.06
N VAL A 17 -66.38 0.58 -34.68
CA VAL A 17 -67.22 1.11 -33.60
C VAL A 17 -66.52 0.90 -32.23
N PRO A 18 -66.09 1.97 -31.55
CA PRO A 18 -65.43 1.87 -30.25
C PRO A 18 -66.41 1.37 -29.19
N ARG A 19 -66.03 0.33 -28.44
CA ARG A 19 -66.84 -0.27 -27.36
C ARG A 19 -66.27 -0.01 -25.97
N ALA A 20 -64.97 0.16 -25.85
CA ALA A 20 -64.29 0.56 -24.62
C ALA A 20 -63.22 1.61 -24.94
N LEU A 21 -62.98 2.53 -24.03
CA LEU A 21 -62.00 3.60 -24.22
C LEU A 21 -61.36 3.99 -22.89
N ALA A 22 -60.04 4.12 -22.88
CA ALA A 22 -59.29 4.71 -21.79
C ALA A 22 -58.19 5.65 -22.31
N TRP A 23 -57.91 6.69 -21.54
CA TRP A 23 -56.91 7.71 -21.87
C TRP A 23 -55.74 7.65 -20.89
N CYS A 24 -54.52 7.50 -21.41
CA CYS A 24 -53.26 7.61 -20.65
C CYS A 24 -52.31 8.58 -21.37
N GLU A 25 -51.77 9.60 -20.67
CA GLU A 25 -50.85 10.61 -21.22
C GLU A 25 -51.30 11.19 -22.60
N GLU A 26 -50.52 10.94 -23.66
CA GLU A 26 -50.78 11.36 -25.03
C GLU A 26 -51.36 10.22 -25.89
N SER A 27 -51.91 9.17 -25.29
CA SER A 27 -52.42 8.00 -26.01
C SER A 27 -53.82 7.60 -25.53
N ILE A 28 -54.68 7.27 -26.48
CA ILE A 28 -56.02 6.72 -26.23
C ILE A 28 -56.01 5.24 -26.61
N CYS A 29 -56.31 4.36 -25.66
CA CYS A 29 -56.55 2.96 -25.96
C CYS A 29 -58.04 2.76 -26.26
N VAL A 30 -58.33 2.26 -27.47
CA VAL A 30 -59.68 2.01 -27.97
C VAL A 30 -59.85 0.50 -28.16
N GLY A 31 -60.88 -0.05 -27.54
CA GLY A 31 -61.31 -1.43 -27.77
C GLY A 31 -62.43 -1.49 -28.81
N PHE A 32 -62.20 -2.25 -29.87
CA PHE A 32 -63.22 -2.62 -30.85
C PHE A 32 -63.74 -4.03 -30.59
N LYS A 33 -64.67 -4.49 -31.42
CA LYS A 33 -65.16 -5.87 -31.35
C LYS A 33 -64.07 -6.84 -31.80
N GLY A 34 -63.41 -7.53 -30.87
CA GLY A 34 -62.41 -8.54 -31.17
C GLY A 34 -60.95 -8.06 -31.14
N GLU A 35 -60.69 -6.75 -31.05
CA GLU A 35 -59.33 -6.19 -31.12
C GLU A 35 -59.17 -4.90 -30.30
N TYR A 36 -57.94 -4.59 -29.91
CA TYR A 36 -57.56 -3.33 -29.28
C TYR A 36 -56.66 -2.51 -30.21
N CYS A 37 -56.83 -1.20 -30.20
CA CYS A 37 -56.02 -0.26 -30.97
C CYS A 37 -55.55 0.87 -30.06
N LEU A 38 -54.29 1.26 -30.20
CA LEU A 38 -53.72 2.41 -29.52
C LEU A 38 -53.65 3.59 -30.49
N VAL A 39 -54.25 4.71 -30.10
CA VAL A 39 -54.29 5.93 -30.89
C VAL A 39 -53.48 7.01 -30.17
N PRO A 40 -52.25 7.29 -30.62
CA PRO A 40 -51.49 8.42 -30.10
C PRO A 40 -52.12 9.74 -30.55
N LEU A 41 -52.15 10.72 -29.66
CA LEU A 41 -52.63 12.09 -29.87
C LEU A 41 -51.56 12.97 -30.54
N SER A 42 -50.32 12.51 -30.57
CA SER A 42 -49.21 13.16 -31.26
C SER A 42 -49.34 12.99 -32.79
N PRO A 43 -49.37 14.07 -33.59
CA PRO A 43 -49.73 14.04 -35.02
C PRO A 43 -48.72 13.29 -35.92
N GLN A 44 -47.57 12.89 -35.38
CA GLN A 44 -46.51 12.19 -36.12
C GLN A 44 -46.61 10.66 -36.02
N GLU A 45 -47.37 10.13 -35.05
CA GLU A 45 -47.45 8.69 -34.80
C GLU A 45 -48.72 8.07 -35.38
N LYS A 46 -48.57 6.87 -35.97
CA LYS A 46 -49.70 6.12 -36.54
C LYS A 46 -50.39 5.30 -35.47
N GLN A 47 -51.68 5.05 -35.67
CA GLN A 47 -52.44 4.08 -34.86
C GLN A 47 -51.76 2.70 -34.88
N LYS A 48 -51.59 2.12 -33.70
CA LYS A 48 -50.93 0.83 -33.48
C LYS A 48 -51.97 -0.20 -33.07
N ASP A 49 -52.14 -1.25 -33.87
CA ASP A 49 -52.97 -2.37 -33.48
C ASP A 49 -52.26 -3.20 -32.41
N LEU A 50 -53.01 -3.55 -31.37
CA LEU A 50 -52.53 -4.37 -30.26
C LEU A 50 -52.96 -5.83 -30.51
N PHE A 51 -53.24 -6.58 -29.45
CA PHE A 51 -53.65 -7.98 -29.53
C PHE A 51 -55.19 -8.14 -29.59
N PRO A 52 -55.71 -9.27 -30.09
CA PRO A 52 -57.15 -9.55 -30.11
C PRO A 52 -57.74 -9.86 -28.72
N THR A 53 -59.02 -9.55 -28.48
CA THR A 53 -59.71 -9.72 -27.19
C THR A 53 -59.89 -11.19 -26.76
N GLY A 54 -59.68 -12.14 -27.67
CA GLY A 54 -59.73 -13.59 -27.40
C GLY A 54 -61.06 -14.23 -27.79
N LYS A 55 -61.56 -15.18 -26.98
CA LYS A 55 -62.80 -15.94 -27.19
C LYS A 55 -64.05 -15.07 -27.09
N ASN A 56 -64.02 -14.03 -26.27
CA ASN A 56 -65.10 -13.06 -26.20
C ASN A 56 -64.73 -11.80 -27.01
N PRO A 57 -65.59 -11.37 -27.94
CA PRO A 57 -65.33 -10.17 -28.72
C PRO A 57 -65.54 -8.84 -27.96
N GLU A 58 -66.02 -8.86 -26.72
CA GLU A 58 -66.20 -7.63 -25.93
C GLU A 58 -64.88 -7.14 -25.31
N PRO A 59 -64.42 -5.91 -25.63
CA PRO A 59 -63.19 -5.36 -25.08
C PRO A 59 -63.40 -4.78 -23.68
N SER A 60 -62.39 -4.90 -22.82
CA SER A 60 -62.35 -4.31 -21.48
C SER A 60 -61.03 -3.56 -21.31
N VAL A 61 -61.12 -2.26 -21.02
CA VAL A 61 -59.98 -1.35 -20.88
C VAL A 61 -60.12 -0.55 -19.60
N THR A 62 -59.11 -0.58 -18.74
CA THR A 62 -59.09 0.19 -17.48
C THR A 62 -57.78 0.92 -17.33
N LYS A 63 -57.83 2.21 -17.00
CA LYS A 63 -56.65 3.00 -16.66
C LYS A 63 -56.10 2.56 -15.30
N LEU A 64 -54.81 2.25 -15.22
CA LEU A 64 -54.12 1.92 -13.97
C LEU A 64 -53.52 3.20 -13.35
N ASP A 65 -52.60 3.82 -14.09
CA ASP A 65 -52.00 5.11 -13.74
C ASP A 65 -51.95 6.00 -15.00
N ASP A 66 -51.24 7.12 -14.94
CA ASP A 66 -51.17 8.04 -16.08
C ASP A 66 -50.47 7.44 -17.31
N ASN A 67 -49.65 6.40 -17.15
CA ASN A 67 -48.81 5.83 -18.19
C ASN A 67 -49.15 4.36 -18.53
N MET A 68 -50.08 3.73 -17.81
CA MET A 68 -50.40 2.32 -17.93
C MET A 68 -51.90 2.07 -17.98
N PHE A 69 -52.28 1.11 -18.81
CA PHE A 69 -53.65 0.59 -18.90
C PHE A 69 -53.64 -0.94 -18.83
N VAL A 70 -54.78 -1.47 -18.38
CA VAL A 70 -55.05 -2.89 -18.24
C VAL A 70 -56.04 -3.30 -19.31
N LEU A 71 -55.67 -4.30 -20.10
CA LEU A 71 -56.49 -4.85 -21.19
C LEU A 71 -56.93 -6.27 -20.88
N GLY A 72 -58.23 -6.54 -21.03
CA GLY A 72 -58.78 -7.89 -20.88
C GLY A 72 -58.49 -8.79 -22.09
N ARG A 73 -58.03 -10.01 -21.84
CA ARG A 73 -57.90 -11.09 -22.83
C ARG A 73 -58.26 -12.43 -22.21
N ASP A 74 -59.38 -13.02 -22.65
CA ASP A 74 -59.90 -14.26 -22.06
C ASP A 74 -60.01 -14.15 -20.53
N THR A 75 -59.37 -15.04 -19.78
CA THR A 75 -59.32 -15.04 -18.30
C THR A 75 -58.12 -14.28 -17.73
N GLN A 76 -57.46 -13.45 -18.54
CA GLN A 76 -56.26 -12.71 -18.16
C GLN A 76 -56.43 -11.21 -18.40
N SER A 77 -55.81 -10.40 -17.55
CA SER A 77 -55.66 -8.97 -17.76
C SER A 77 -54.19 -8.64 -17.97
N ILE A 78 -53.87 -8.05 -19.12
CA ILE A 78 -52.51 -7.74 -19.56
C ILE A 78 -52.25 -6.25 -19.30
N LEU A 79 -51.16 -5.95 -18.60
CA LEU A 79 -50.69 -4.59 -18.40
C LEU A 79 -49.91 -4.10 -19.63
N MET A 80 -50.18 -2.87 -20.02
CA MET A 80 -49.62 -2.23 -21.20
C MET A 80 -49.20 -0.80 -20.85
N ASN A 81 -48.06 -0.37 -21.40
CA ASN A 81 -47.63 1.03 -21.28
C ASN A 81 -48.33 1.94 -22.31
N SER A 82 -48.19 3.26 -22.17
CA SER A 82 -48.71 4.29 -23.09
C SER A 82 -48.24 4.17 -24.55
N LYS A 83 -47.21 3.36 -24.82
CA LYS A 83 -46.64 3.06 -26.15
C LYS A 83 -47.15 1.74 -26.75
N GLY A 84 -47.99 1.01 -26.01
CA GLY A 84 -48.58 -0.24 -26.43
C GLY A 84 -47.61 -1.41 -26.42
N ASP A 85 -46.66 -1.41 -25.50
CA ASP A 85 -45.81 -2.57 -25.21
C ASP A 85 -46.28 -3.25 -23.91
N PRO A 86 -46.41 -4.59 -23.90
CA PRO A 86 -46.85 -5.31 -22.72
C PRO A 86 -45.76 -5.32 -21.64
N ILE A 87 -46.17 -5.12 -20.39
CA ILE A 87 -45.28 -5.31 -19.25
C ILE A 87 -45.19 -6.82 -19.00
N LEU A 88 -44.00 -7.36 -19.27
CA LEU A 88 -43.75 -8.80 -19.18
C LEU A 88 -43.96 -9.29 -17.74
N ASN A 89 -44.52 -10.50 -17.58
CA ASN A 89 -44.69 -11.22 -16.32
C ASN A 89 -45.70 -10.65 -15.29
N THR A 90 -46.57 -9.71 -15.67
CA THR A 90 -47.60 -9.10 -14.78
C THR A 90 -49.05 -9.39 -15.19
N ALA A 91 -49.28 -10.40 -16.06
CA ALA A 91 -50.64 -10.77 -16.44
C ALA A 91 -51.44 -11.29 -15.22
N VAL A 92 -52.50 -10.57 -14.87
CA VAL A 92 -53.40 -10.91 -13.76
C VAL A 92 -54.34 -12.02 -14.24
N LYS A 93 -54.42 -13.14 -13.50
CA LYS A 93 -55.26 -14.28 -13.86
C LYS A 93 -56.50 -14.33 -12.99
N TRP A 94 -57.64 -14.45 -13.64
CA TRP A 94 -58.96 -14.50 -13.00
C TRP A 94 -59.52 -15.94 -13.03
N THR A 95 -60.45 -16.25 -12.13
CA THR A 95 -61.10 -17.58 -12.12
C THR A 95 -62.04 -17.79 -13.30
N ASP A 96 -62.65 -16.71 -13.79
CA ASP A 96 -63.50 -16.68 -14.98
C ASP A 96 -63.19 -15.42 -15.81
N MET A 97 -63.88 -15.25 -16.93
CA MET A 97 -63.68 -14.11 -17.83
C MET A 97 -64.26 -12.81 -17.22
N PRO A 98 -63.44 -11.76 -17.03
CA PRO A 98 -63.91 -10.47 -16.56
C PRO A 98 -64.91 -9.81 -17.52
N ILE A 99 -66.02 -9.35 -16.97
CA ILE A 99 -67.03 -8.54 -17.66
C ILE A 99 -66.56 -7.07 -17.69
N GLU A 100 -66.21 -6.54 -16.53
CA GLU A 100 -65.72 -5.17 -16.38
C GLU A 100 -64.63 -5.10 -15.31
N LEU A 101 -63.70 -4.16 -15.47
CA LEU A 101 -62.54 -3.97 -14.62
C LEU A 101 -62.52 -2.54 -14.08
N ALA A 102 -62.23 -2.39 -12.79
CA ALA A 102 -61.96 -1.09 -12.17
C ALA A 102 -60.67 -1.16 -11.36
N PHE A 103 -59.94 -0.04 -11.34
CA PHE A 103 -58.73 0.09 -10.56
C PHE A 103 -58.93 1.10 -9.43
N ASP A 104 -58.72 0.66 -8.20
CA ASP A 104 -58.66 1.50 -7.01
C ASP A 104 -57.36 1.21 -6.26
N ASP A 105 -56.34 2.04 -6.52
CA ASP A 105 -54.95 1.84 -6.08
C ASP A 105 -54.81 1.36 -4.61
N PRO A 106 -54.16 0.21 -4.34
CA PRO A 106 -53.40 -0.69 -5.25
C PRO A 106 -54.18 -1.91 -5.78
N TYR A 107 -55.51 -1.89 -5.70
CA TYR A 107 -56.40 -3.01 -5.99
C TYR A 107 -57.02 -2.94 -7.39
N LEU A 108 -56.91 -4.03 -8.13
CA LEU A 108 -57.63 -4.28 -9.37
C LEU A 108 -58.85 -5.15 -9.07
N ILE A 109 -60.02 -4.65 -9.44
CA ILE A 109 -61.32 -5.26 -9.16
C ILE A 109 -61.93 -5.72 -10.48
N ALA A 110 -62.27 -7.00 -10.59
CA ALA A 110 -62.93 -7.59 -11.74
C ALA A 110 -64.32 -8.08 -11.38
N ILE A 111 -65.32 -7.71 -12.20
CA ILE A 111 -66.63 -8.37 -12.18
C ILE A 111 -66.53 -9.64 -13.03
N LEU A 112 -66.79 -10.78 -12.41
CA LEU A 112 -66.97 -12.07 -13.07
C LEU A 112 -68.47 -12.42 -13.17
N PRO A 113 -68.87 -13.44 -13.95
CA PRO A 113 -70.29 -13.81 -14.09
C PRO A 113 -71.00 -14.13 -12.77
N GLU A 114 -70.28 -14.75 -11.82
CA GLU A 114 -70.84 -15.22 -10.54
C GLU A 114 -70.25 -14.54 -9.30
N ALA A 115 -69.20 -13.72 -9.45
CA ALA A 115 -68.48 -13.12 -8.33
C ALA A 115 -67.76 -11.82 -8.72
N ILE A 116 -67.25 -11.09 -7.72
CA ILE A 116 -66.33 -9.97 -7.89
C ILE A 116 -65.01 -10.37 -7.26
N GLU A 117 -63.92 -10.33 -8.02
CA GLU A 117 -62.58 -10.64 -7.52
C GLU A 117 -61.75 -9.37 -7.34
N VAL A 118 -61.02 -9.31 -6.23
CA VAL A 118 -60.09 -8.23 -5.93
C VAL A 118 -58.68 -8.81 -5.85
N GLN A 119 -57.80 -8.34 -6.73
CA GLN A 119 -56.41 -8.74 -6.80
C GLN A 119 -55.48 -7.52 -6.79
N THR A 120 -54.24 -7.68 -6.34
CA THR A 120 -53.19 -6.66 -6.46
C THR A 120 -52.36 -6.91 -7.70
N VAL A 121 -51.86 -5.85 -8.33
CA VAL A 121 -51.12 -5.95 -9.60
C VAL A 121 -49.63 -6.17 -9.38
N ASP A 122 -49.08 -5.54 -8.34
CA ASP A 122 -47.68 -5.68 -7.96
C ASP A 122 -47.55 -5.57 -6.43
N PRO A 123 -47.11 -6.60 -5.69
CA PRO A 123 -46.98 -7.98 -6.15
C PRO A 123 -48.35 -8.59 -6.50
N LEU A 124 -48.40 -9.55 -7.43
CA LEU A 124 -49.64 -10.25 -7.80
C LEU A 124 -50.16 -11.06 -6.61
N HIS A 125 -51.34 -10.72 -6.11
CA HIS A 125 -51.95 -11.43 -4.99
C HIS A 125 -53.47 -11.41 -5.09
N SER A 126 -54.11 -12.56 -4.82
CA SER A 126 -55.57 -12.59 -4.65
C SER A 126 -55.91 -12.19 -3.21
N ILE A 127 -56.74 -11.17 -3.07
CA ILE A 127 -57.12 -10.60 -1.77
C ILE A 127 -58.45 -11.20 -1.31
N GLN A 128 -59.49 -11.08 -2.13
CA GLN A 128 -60.83 -11.53 -1.78
C GLN A 128 -61.68 -11.82 -3.03
N SER A 129 -62.69 -12.67 -2.86
CA SER A 129 -63.76 -12.90 -3.84
C SER A 129 -65.11 -12.71 -3.14
N LEU A 130 -65.98 -11.90 -3.74
CA LEU A 130 -67.30 -11.58 -3.23
C LEU A 130 -68.34 -12.27 -4.13
N PRO A 131 -69.23 -13.13 -3.62
CA PRO A 131 -70.23 -13.85 -4.42
C PRO A 131 -71.39 -12.91 -4.79
N LEU A 132 -71.12 -11.93 -5.65
CA LEU A 132 -72.06 -10.91 -6.11
C LEU A 132 -72.16 -10.96 -7.64
N LYS A 133 -73.40 -11.07 -8.15
CA LYS A 133 -73.67 -11.02 -9.58
C LYS A 133 -73.87 -9.58 -10.02
N ALA A 134 -72.85 -9.00 -10.63
CA ALA A 134 -72.86 -7.63 -11.08
C ALA A 134 -72.60 -7.52 -12.59
N ARG A 135 -72.85 -6.32 -13.13
CA ARG A 135 -72.62 -5.99 -14.54
C ARG A 135 -71.86 -4.69 -14.74
N LEU A 136 -71.99 -3.74 -13.81
CA LEU A 136 -71.36 -2.43 -13.90
C LEU A 136 -70.51 -2.15 -12.66
N ILE A 137 -69.32 -1.57 -12.84
CA ILE A 137 -68.45 -1.08 -11.77
C ILE A 137 -68.05 0.37 -12.00
N CYS A 138 -68.13 1.18 -10.94
CA CYS A 138 -67.75 2.59 -11.00
C CYS A 138 -67.00 3.01 -9.72
N ARG A 139 -65.77 3.49 -9.90
CA ARG A 139 -64.98 4.07 -8.82
C ARG A 139 -65.47 5.47 -8.49
N CYS A 140 -65.84 5.72 -7.23
CA CYS A 140 -66.28 7.05 -6.79
C CYS A 140 -65.12 7.85 -6.18
N LYS A 141 -64.49 7.28 -5.15
CA LYS A 141 -63.32 7.84 -4.48
C LYS A 141 -62.45 6.69 -3.97
N GLN A 142 -61.24 6.99 -3.53
CA GLN A 142 -60.36 5.96 -2.99
C GLN A 142 -61.03 5.20 -1.84
N GLY A 143 -61.07 3.87 -1.97
CA GLY A 143 -61.73 2.97 -1.04
C GLY A 143 -63.25 2.88 -1.15
N ILE A 144 -63.90 3.53 -2.13
CA ILE A 144 -65.34 3.40 -2.38
C ILE A 144 -65.63 3.15 -3.86
N VAL A 145 -66.16 1.96 -4.13
CA VAL A 145 -66.53 1.50 -5.47
C VAL A 145 -68.00 1.07 -5.47
N TYR A 146 -68.77 1.60 -6.42
CA TYR A 146 -70.16 1.19 -6.63
C TYR A 146 -70.21 0.08 -7.68
N VAL A 147 -71.04 -0.92 -7.41
CA VAL A 147 -71.23 -2.07 -8.29
C VAL A 147 -72.72 -2.28 -8.49
N ALA A 148 -73.18 -2.47 -9.72
CA ALA A 148 -74.61 -2.60 -10.03
C ALA A 148 -74.93 -3.88 -10.82
N SER A 149 -76.06 -4.50 -10.50
CA SER A 149 -76.73 -5.52 -11.31
C SER A 149 -77.92 -4.92 -12.05
N SER A 150 -78.75 -5.75 -12.68
CA SER A 150 -80.01 -5.32 -13.27
C SER A 150 -81.04 -4.81 -12.25
N GLU A 151 -80.89 -5.16 -10.97
CA GLU A 151 -81.91 -4.91 -9.94
C GLU A 151 -81.38 -4.12 -8.74
N ASN A 152 -80.09 -4.25 -8.42
CA ASN A 152 -79.51 -3.72 -7.19
C ASN A 152 -78.23 -2.93 -7.47
N VAL A 153 -77.97 -1.92 -6.63
CA VAL A 153 -76.70 -1.19 -6.59
C VAL A 153 -76.08 -1.40 -5.21
N TRP A 154 -74.86 -1.92 -5.18
CA TRP A 154 -74.08 -2.15 -3.98
C TRP A 154 -72.94 -1.13 -3.87
N CYS A 155 -72.62 -0.74 -2.64
CA CYS A 155 -71.45 0.07 -2.32
C CYS A 155 -70.40 -0.85 -1.68
N VAL A 156 -69.28 -1.06 -2.36
CA VAL A 156 -68.12 -1.79 -1.86
C VAL A 156 -67.17 -0.78 -1.25
N GLN A 157 -67.04 -0.85 0.08
CA GLN A 157 -66.14 0.03 0.83
C GLN A 157 -64.92 -0.76 1.31
N SER A 158 -63.73 -0.21 1.09
CA SER A 158 -62.48 -0.78 1.61
C SER A 158 -62.37 -0.58 3.12
N ILE A 159 -61.78 -1.56 3.79
CA ILE A 159 -61.42 -1.44 5.22
C ILE A 159 -60.38 -0.30 5.35
N PRO A 160 -60.39 0.51 6.42
CA PRO A 160 -59.38 1.55 6.60
C PRO A 160 -57.95 1.00 6.49
N ILE A 161 -57.08 1.71 5.75
CA ILE A 161 -55.72 1.27 5.42
C ILE A 161 -54.92 0.86 6.66
N ASN A 162 -55.04 1.59 7.78
CA ASN A 162 -54.36 1.25 9.04
C ASN A 162 -54.69 -0.15 9.56
N ARG A 163 -55.93 -0.62 9.40
CA ARG A 163 -56.31 -2.00 9.77
C ARG A 163 -55.78 -3.00 8.77
N GLN A 164 -55.79 -2.66 7.48
CA GLN A 164 -55.23 -3.51 6.43
C GLN A 164 -53.73 -3.74 6.66
N ILE A 165 -52.96 -2.70 7.00
CA ILE A 165 -51.53 -2.80 7.32
C ILE A 165 -51.31 -3.79 8.47
N ASN A 166 -52.07 -3.69 9.57
CA ASN A 166 -51.91 -4.61 10.70
C ASN A 166 -52.17 -6.08 10.31
N VAL A 167 -53.24 -6.34 9.53
CA VAL A 167 -53.52 -7.70 9.02
C VAL A 167 -52.40 -8.18 8.11
N LEU A 168 -51.89 -7.32 7.23
CA LEU A 168 -50.79 -7.68 6.34
C LEU A 168 -49.47 -7.92 7.08
N LEU A 169 -49.22 -7.22 8.20
CA LEU A 169 -48.08 -7.46 9.07
C LEU A 169 -48.20 -8.83 9.78
N GLU A 170 -49.40 -9.20 10.24
CA GLU A 170 -49.68 -10.54 10.80
C GLU A 170 -49.50 -11.64 9.74
N GLU A 171 -49.93 -11.38 8.49
CA GLU A 171 -49.76 -12.28 7.35
C GLU A 171 -48.34 -12.26 6.73
N LYS A 172 -47.42 -11.43 7.26
CA LYS A 172 -46.05 -11.23 6.75
C LYS A 172 -45.95 -10.73 5.30
N LYS A 173 -46.98 -10.04 4.80
CA LYS A 173 -47.04 -9.44 3.45
C LYS A 173 -46.51 -8.01 3.46
N PHE A 174 -45.23 -7.84 3.80
CA PHE A 174 -44.62 -6.53 4.01
C PHE A 174 -44.60 -5.62 2.78
N GLN A 175 -44.38 -6.17 1.56
CA GLN A 175 -44.34 -5.36 0.34
C GLN A 175 -45.67 -4.66 0.05
N LEU A 176 -46.80 -5.36 0.29
CA LEU A 176 -48.12 -4.76 0.15
C LEU A 176 -48.39 -3.75 1.28
N ALA A 177 -47.97 -4.06 2.51
CA ALA A 177 -48.06 -3.14 3.64
C ALA A 177 -47.29 -1.83 3.37
N LEU A 178 -46.11 -1.90 2.74
CA LEU A 178 -45.33 -0.71 2.35
C LEU A 178 -46.03 0.12 1.26
N LYS A 179 -46.65 -0.52 0.26
CA LYS A 179 -47.45 0.19 -0.75
C LYS A 179 -48.64 0.90 -0.12
N LEU A 180 -49.35 0.22 0.77
CA LEU A 180 -50.46 0.82 1.52
C LEU A 180 -50.01 1.97 2.43
N ALA A 181 -48.87 1.84 3.11
CA ALA A 181 -48.30 2.92 3.92
C ALA A 181 -47.88 4.15 3.07
N ASN A 182 -47.44 3.92 1.83
CA ASN A 182 -47.15 5.00 0.87
C ASN A 182 -48.41 5.70 0.33
N ILE A 183 -49.55 5.03 0.35
CA ILE A 183 -50.83 5.59 -0.12
C ILE A 183 -51.56 6.34 1.00
N LEU A 184 -51.27 6.02 2.25
CA LEU A 184 -51.88 6.66 3.42
C LEU A 184 -51.65 8.19 3.42
N ASP A 185 -52.74 8.95 3.49
CA ASP A 185 -52.78 10.42 3.63
C ASP A 185 -52.54 10.84 5.09
N ASP A 186 -51.36 10.51 5.61
CA ASP A 186 -50.90 10.92 6.94
C ASP A 186 -49.91 12.10 6.85
N THR A 187 -49.56 12.67 8.01
CA THR A 187 -48.47 13.64 8.08
C THR A 187 -47.17 13.02 7.56
N VAL A 188 -46.29 13.82 6.95
CA VAL A 188 -45.01 13.34 6.40
C VAL A 188 -44.17 12.60 7.45
N GLU A 189 -44.25 13.03 8.71
CA GLU A 189 -43.51 12.44 9.83
C GLU A 189 -44.07 11.08 10.27
N ASP A 190 -45.40 10.96 10.38
CA ASP A 190 -46.03 9.71 10.81
C ASP A 190 -45.95 8.64 9.72
N LYS A 191 -46.08 9.06 8.46
CA LYS A 191 -45.84 8.22 7.29
C LYS A 191 -44.40 7.68 7.28
N ALA A 192 -43.41 8.53 7.52
CA ALA A 192 -42.01 8.11 7.59
C ALA A 192 -41.75 7.12 8.73
N LYS A 193 -42.34 7.34 9.92
CA LYS A 193 -42.23 6.41 11.06
C LYS A 193 -42.87 5.06 10.75
N ASN A 194 -44.06 5.05 10.16
CA ASN A 194 -44.78 3.82 9.83
C ASN A 194 -44.02 3.01 8.77
N ILE A 195 -43.56 3.67 7.70
CA ILE A 195 -42.70 3.04 6.68
C ILE A 195 -41.44 2.46 7.31
N PHE A 196 -40.75 3.22 8.18
CA PHE A 196 -39.54 2.75 8.86
C PHE A 196 -39.81 1.51 9.71
N GLN A 197 -40.92 1.47 10.45
CA GLN A 197 -41.30 0.30 11.27
C GLN A 197 -41.58 -0.94 10.40
N ILE A 198 -42.37 -0.78 9.33
CA ILE A 198 -42.71 -1.88 8.42
C ILE A 198 -41.46 -2.41 7.71
N GLN A 199 -40.59 -1.51 7.21
CA GLN A 199 -39.33 -1.90 6.57
C GLN A 199 -38.37 -2.59 7.55
N THR A 200 -38.32 -2.15 8.81
CA THR A 200 -37.51 -2.81 9.84
C THR A 200 -37.98 -4.24 10.06
N LEU A 201 -39.30 -4.45 10.21
CA LEU A 201 -39.87 -5.80 10.33
C LEU A 201 -39.63 -6.64 9.08
N TYR A 202 -39.72 -6.05 7.90
CA TYR A 202 -39.41 -6.71 6.63
C TYR A 202 -37.96 -7.18 6.56
N ALA A 203 -37.00 -6.33 6.92
CA ALA A 203 -35.59 -6.66 6.93
C ALA A 203 -35.28 -7.84 7.88
N PHE A 204 -35.92 -7.87 9.06
CA PHE A 204 -35.81 -9.01 9.97
C PHE A 204 -36.49 -10.27 9.43
N ASP A 205 -37.67 -10.18 8.82
CA ASP A 205 -38.33 -11.36 8.24
C ASP A 205 -37.54 -11.95 7.07
N LEU A 206 -36.95 -11.11 6.21
CA LEU A 206 -36.02 -11.54 5.17
C LEU A 206 -34.81 -12.31 5.75
N PHE A 207 -34.28 -11.83 6.89
CA PHE A 207 -33.20 -12.52 7.60
C PHE A 207 -33.62 -13.91 8.10
N HIS A 208 -34.80 -14.01 8.72
CA HIS A 208 -35.35 -15.28 9.20
C HIS A 208 -35.66 -16.26 8.04
N ASN A 209 -36.03 -15.74 6.88
CA ASN A 209 -36.26 -16.50 5.65
C ASN A 209 -34.98 -16.83 4.88
N LYS A 210 -33.79 -16.64 5.49
CA LYS A 210 -32.46 -16.94 4.92
C LYS A 210 -32.09 -16.13 3.68
N LYS A 211 -32.81 -15.04 3.39
CA LYS A 211 -32.51 -14.11 2.29
C LYS A 211 -31.56 -13.01 2.77
N PHE A 212 -30.34 -13.42 3.13
CA PHE A 212 -29.38 -12.53 3.81
C PHE A 212 -28.98 -11.30 2.98
N HIS A 213 -28.75 -11.45 1.67
CA HIS A 213 -28.33 -10.33 0.84
C HIS A 213 -29.43 -9.24 0.70
N GLU A 214 -30.68 -9.66 0.47
CA GLU A 214 -31.82 -8.74 0.41
C GLU A 214 -32.03 -8.04 1.77
N SER A 215 -31.98 -8.81 2.87
CA SER A 215 -32.09 -8.27 4.23
C SER A 215 -31.03 -7.21 4.53
N MET A 216 -29.76 -7.47 4.18
CA MET A 216 -28.65 -6.52 4.38
C MET A 216 -28.80 -5.24 3.56
N LYS A 217 -29.37 -5.33 2.36
CA LYS A 217 -29.67 -4.17 1.53
C LYS A 217 -30.72 -3.28 2.18
N GLU A 218 -31.79 -3.87 2.71
CA GLU A 218 -32.82 -3.15 3.46
C GLU A 218 -32.23 -2.47 4.71
N PHE A 219 -31.41 -3.16 5.50
CA PHE A 219 -30.72 -2.55 6.66
C PHE A 219 -29.83 -1.36 6.28
N LEU A 220 -29.20 -1.43 5.10
CA LEU A 220 -28.35 -0.36 4.57
C LEU A 220 -29.15 0.87 4.12
N GLU A 221 -30.33 0.66 3.54
CA GLU A 221 -31.27 1.72 3.19
C GLU A 221 -31.85 2.39 4.45
N LEU A 222 -32.19 1.59 5.47
CA LEU A 222 -32.70 2.05 6.76
C LEU A 222 -31.67 2.76 7.65
N LYS A 223 -30.37 2.67 7.32
CA LYS A 223 -29.26 3.15 8.16
C LYS A 223 -29.35 2.61 9.59
N THR A 224 -29.76 1.35 9.72
CA THR A 224 -29.82 0.65 11.02
C THR A 224 -28.45 0.68 11.69
N ASP A 225 -28.42 0.77 13.03
CA ASP A 225 -27.14 0.71 13.76
C ASP A 225 -26.42 -0.60 13.41
N PRO A 226 -25.17 -0.56 12.91
CA PRO A 226 -24.40 -1.76 12.62
C PRO A 226 -24.32 -2.72 13.81
N TYR A 227 -24.39 -2.22 15.04
CA TYR A 227 -24.39 -3.05 16.24
C TYR A 227 -25.63 -3.96 16.33
N ASP A 228 -26.82 -3.48 15.96
CA ASP A 228 -28.05 -4.28 15.95
C ASP A 228 -28.01 -5.37 14.86
N VAL A 229 -27.39 -5.07 13.72
CA VAL A 229 -27.20 -6.06 12.64
C VAL A 229 -26.19 -7.13 13.06
N ILE A 230 -25.08 -6.75 13.72
CA ILE A 230 -24.07 -7.69 14.22
C ILE A 230 -24.65 -8.60 15.32
N ARG A 231 -25.59 -8.09 16.13
CA ARG A 231 -26.31 -8.89 17.16
C ARG A 231 -27.09 -10.07 16.61
N LEU A 232 -27.49 -10.03 15.34
CA LEU A 232 -28.11 -11.17 14.66
C LEU A 232 -27.14 -12.35 14.48
N PHE A 233 -25.83 -12.13 14.64
CA PHE A 233 -24.78 -13.14 14.55
C PHE A 233 -24.05 -13.34 15.90
N PRO A 234 -24.63 -14.10 16.84
CA PRO A 234 -24.13 -14.23 18.22
C PRO A 234 -22.71 -14.81 18.35
N ASN A 235 -22.20 -15.48 17.31
CA ASN A 235 -20.83 -16.02 17.27
C ASN A 235 -19.75 -14.97 16.98
N LEU A 236 -20.12 -13.79 16.51
CA LEU A 236 -19.17 -12.75 16.08
C LEU A 236 -18.91 -11.67 17.15
N LEU A 237 -19.80 -11.56 18.15
CA LEU A 237 -19.67 -10.58 19.22
C LEU A 237 -18.58 -10.95 20.26
N PRO A 238 -17.95 -9.94 20.90
CA PRO A 238 -17.03 -10.13 22.04
C PRO A 238 -17.63 -10.94 23.19
N GLN A 239 -16.81 -11.74 23.88
CA GLN A 239 -17.24 -12.53 25.04
C GLN A 239 -17.75 -11.66 26.21
N GLN A 240 -17.21 -10.45 26.41
CA GLN A 240 -17.63 -9.55 27.50
C GLN A 240 -19.07 -9.04 27.34
N THR A 241 -19.56 -8.89 26.11
CA THR A 241 -20.95 -8.48 25.82
C THR A 241 -21.97 -9.62 25.94
N ARG A 242 -21.53 -10.87 26.18
CA ARG A 242 -22.44 -12.01 26.36
C ARG A 242 -23.07 -12.04 27.75
N GLU A 243 -22.44 -11.43 28.76
CA GLU A 243 -22.90 -11.50 30.15
C GLU A 243 -24.15 -10.63 30.42
N ASP A 244 -24.39 -9.58 29.64
CA ASP A 244 -25.64 -8.79 29.69
C ASP A 244 -26.80 -9.45 28.93
N SER A 245 -26.57 -10.59 28.27
CA SER A 245 -27.49 -11.20 27.30
C SER A 245 -28.27 -12.39 27.86
N SER A 246 -28.60 -12.41 29.15
CA SER A 246 -29.46 -13.44 29.77
C SER A 246 -30.93 -13.39 29.28
N SER A 247 -31.28 -12.44 28.41
CA SER A 247 -32.60 -12.26 27.80
C SER A 247 -32.68 -12.64 26.30
N ALA A 248 -31.55 -12.93 25.65
CA ALA A 248 -31.47 -13.07 24.18
C ALA A 248 -31.61 -14.51 23.64
N GLU A 249 -31.75 -15.52 24.51
CA GLU A 249 -31.84 -16.93 24.11
C GLU A 249 -33.16 -17.32 23.41
N LYS A 250 -34.14 -16.40 23.30
CA LYS A 250 -35.50 -16.74 22.82
C LYS A 250 -35.82 -16.37 21.37
N VAL A 251 -34.99 -15.63 20.64
CA VAL A 251 -35.41 -15.05 19.33
C VAL A 251 -34.51 -15.40 18.15
N ASN A 252 -33.26 -15.83 18.36
CA ASN A 252 -32.35 -16.03 17.22
C ASN A 252 -32.40 -17.49 16.71
N PRO A 253 -32.79 -17.73 15.44
CA PRO A 253 -32.75 -19.07 14.87
C PRO A 253 -31.30 -19.57 14.85
N LYS A 254 -31.08 -20.81 15.31
CA LYS A 254 -29.77 -21.45 15.16
C LYS A 254 -29.51 -21.67 13.67
N LEU A 255 -28.66 -20.83 13.08
CA LEU A 255 -28.24 -20.94 11.69
C LEU A 255 -27.36 -22.19 11.51
N GLU A 256 -27.65 -22.99 10.48
CA GLU A 256 -26.81 -24.12 10.05
C GLU A 256 -25.51 -23.62 9.38
N ASP A 257 -24.46 -24.43 9.33
CA ASP A 257 -23.11 -24.00 8.90
C ASP A 257 -23.09 -23.30 7.52
N LYS A 258 -23.88 -23.78 6.54
CA LYS A 258 -23.96 -23.15 5.20
C LYS A 258 -24.76 -21.85 5.19
N ASP A 259 -25.81 -21.76 5.99
CA ASP A 259 -26.59 -20.54 6.12
C ASP A 259 -25.80 -19.47 6.87
N LEU A 260 -24.98 -19.89 7.83
CA LEU A 260 -24.05 -19.02 8.53
C LEU A 260 -22.99 -18.45 7.58
N GLU A 261 -22.39 -19.28 6.71
CA GLU A 261 -21.42 -18.82 5.71
C GLU A 261 -22.04 -17.78 4.75
N ASN A 262 -23.22 -18.08 4.19
CA ASN A 262 -23.95 -17.14 3.33
C ASN A 262 -24.34 -15.84 4.06
N GLY A 263 -24.75 -15.95 5.32
CA GLY A 263 -25.03 -14.81 6.18
C GLY A 263 -23.80 -13.95 6.46
N ILE A 264 -22.63 -14.59 6.69
CA ILE A 264 -21.35 -13.90 6.88
C ILE A 264 -20.92 -13.17 5.61
N LEU A 265 -21.06 -13.79 4.43
CA LEU A 265 -20.74 -13.14 3.16
C LEU A 265 -21.61 -11.89 2.91
N ALA A 266 -22.91 -11.98 3.19
CA ALA A 266 -23.81 -10.82 3.11
C ALA A 266 -23.42 -9.73 4.14
N LEU A 267 -23.07 -10.14 5.38
CA LEU A 267 -22.62 -9.23 6.42
C LEU A 267 -21.30 -8.53 6.05
N ILE A 268 -20.36 -9.23 5.41
CA ILE A 268 -19.10 -8.63 4.91
C ILE A 268 -19.41 -7.50 3.94
N GLN A 269 -20.32 -7.71 2.98
CA GLN A 269 -20.70 -6.69 2.01
C GLN A 269 -21.31 -5.47 2.73
N TYR A 270 -22.26 -5.69 3.62
CA TYR A 270 -22.87 -4.65 4.44
C TYR A 270 -21.84 -3.85 5.24
N LEU A 271 -21.02 -4.51 6.05
CA LEU A 271 -20.03 -3.87 6.91
C LEU A 271 -18.96 -3.13 6.09
N THR A 272 -18.60 -3.63 4.91
CA THR A 272 -17.64 -2.95 4.01
C THR A 272 -18.22 -1.66 3.47
N GLU A 273 -19.49 -1.66 3.04
CA GLU A 273 -20.18 -0.44 2.57
C GLU A 273 -20.37 0.58 3.69
N VAL A 274 -20.79 0.12 4.87
CA VAL A 274 -20.92 0.96 6.07
C VAL A 274 -19.58 1.59 6.42
N ARG A 275 -18.49 0.80 6.47
CA ARG A 275 -17.13 1.28 6.73
C ARG A 275 -16.69 2.35 5.73
N ASN A 276 -16.99 2.18 4.45
CA ASN A 276 -16.64 3.15 3.41
C ASN A 276 -17.45 4.45 3.54
N LYS A 277 -18.74 4.38 3.89
CA LYS A 277 -19.57 5.56 4.18
C LYS A 277 -19.01 6.37 5.37
N TYR A 278 -18.62 5.69 6.46
CA TYR A 278 -18.03 6.35 7.63
C TYR A 278 -16.64 6.94 7.33
N LYS A 279 -15.80 6.28 6.54
CA LYS A 279 -14.50 6.82 6.12
C LYS A 279 -14.59 8.09 5.28
N ASN A 280 -15.62 8.21 4.44
CA ASN A 280 -15.84 9.38 3.60
C ASN A 280 -16.47 10.56 4.36
N THR A 281 -17.00 10.32 5.57
CA THR A 281 -17.61 11.34 6.39
C THR A 281 -16.53 12.03 7.24
N LYS A 282 -16.35 13.35 7.10
CA LYS A 282 -15.28 14.13 7.74
C LYS A 282 -15.30 14.17 9.28
N ASN A 283 -16.24 13.48 9.95
CA ASN A 283 -16.41 13.47 11.42
C ASN A 283 -15.78 12.23 12.10
N LEU A 284 -14.53 11.88 11.76
CA LEU A 284 -13.82 10.71 12.32
C LEU A 284 -13.36 10.87 13.79
N GLU A 285 -13.52 12.05 14.40
CA GLU A 285 -12.97 12.37 15.71
C GLU A 285 -13.91 12.11 16.90
N SER A 286 -15.16 11.72 16.65
CA SER A 286 -16.08 11.41 17.75
C SER A 286 -15.74 10.06 18.38
N LYS A 287 -15.67 9.99 19.72
CA LYS A 287 -15.35 8.76 20.47
C LYS A 287 -16.28 7.60 20.13
N SER A 288 -17.56 7.88 19.89
CA SER A 288 -18.56 6.88 19.48
C SER A 288 -18.28 6.33 18.08
N THR A 289 -17.88 7.18 17.12
CA THR A 289 -17.49 6.74 15.78
C THR A 289 -16.25 5.83 15.81
N GLN A 290 -15.27 6.13 16.66
CA GLN A 290 -14.07 5.29 16.81
C GLN A 290 -14.39 3.92 17.43
N GLN A 291 -15.26 3.87 18.44
CA GLN A 291 -15.75 2.62 19.02
C GLN A 291 -16.54 1.79 18.01
N LEU A 292 -17.41 2.42 17.22
CA LEU A 292 -18.15 1.74 16.16
C LEU A 292 -17.21 1.17 15.08
N MET A 293 -16.21 1.94 14.66
CA MET A 293 -15.19 1.47 13.71
C MET A 293 -14.35 0.32 14.27
N GLN A 294 -14.05 0.32 15.57
CA GLN A 294 -13.39 -0.79 16.26
C GLN A 294 -14.24 -2.07 16.20
N ILE A 295 -15.54 -1.97 16.48
CA ILE A 295 -16.47 -3.11 16.44
C ILE A 295 -16.58 -3.64 15.00
N ILE A 296 -16.77 -2.75 14.01
CA ILE A 296 -16.89 -3.12 12.60
C ILE A 296 -15.62 -3.85 12.12
N ASP A 297 -14.43 -3.28 12.35
CA ASP A 297 -13.18 -3.89 11.88
C ASP A 297 -12.88 -5.22 12.61
N THR A 298 -13.20 -5.32 13.91
CA THR A 298 -13.02 -6.57 14.69
C THR A 298 -13.99 -7.66 14.23
N THR A 299 -15.23 -7.31 13.91
CA THR A 299 -16.21 -8.25 13.35
C THR A 299 -15.83 -8.67 11.93
N LEU A 300 -15.43 -7.73 11.07
CA LEU A 300 -14.94 -8.03 9.71
C LEU A 300 -13.76 -9.01 9.74
N LEU A 301 -12.83 -8.84 10.68
CA LEU A 301 -11.73 -9.79 10.86
C LEU A 301 -12.23 -11.20 11.18
N LYS A 302 -13.16 -11.34 12.13
CA LYS A 302 -13.75 -12.64 12.49
C LYS A 302 -14.48 -13.26 11.29
N CYS A 303 -15.19 -12.45 10.51
CA CYS A 303 -15.86 -12.89 9.28
C CYS A 303 -14.87 -13.37 8.21
N TYR A 304 -13.77 -12.64 7.99
CA TYR A 304 -12.75 -13.03 7.01
C TYR A 304 -12.03 -14.32 7.40
N LEU A 305 -11.71 -14.51 8.68
CA LEU A 305 -11.10 -15.76 9.16
C LEU A 305 -12.01 -16.99 9.02
N GLN A 306 -13.32 -16.80 8.81
CA GLN A 306 -14.29 -17.87 8.60
C GLN A 306 -14.61 -18.12 7.12
N THR A 307 -14.37 -17.14 6.23
CA THR A 307 -14.77 -17.22 4.82
C THR A 307 -13.58 -17.11 3.87
N ASN A 308 -12.73 -16.09 4.02
CA ASN A 308 -11.61 -15.81 3.14
C ASN A 308 -10.43 -15.16 3.86
N ASP A 309 -9.42 -15.98 4.13
CA ASP A 309 -8.18 -15.58 4.82
C ASP A 309 -7.39 -14.50 4.05
N ALA A 310 -7.48 -14.43 2.71
CA ALA A 310 -6.68 -13.51 1.90
C ALA A 310 -7.00 -12.02 2.19
N LEU A 311 -8.21 -11.74 2.67
CA LEU A 311 -8.67 -10.37 2.97
C LEU A 311 -8.24 -9.88 4.35
N VAL A 312 -7.68 -10.75 5.19
CA VAL A 312 -7.23 -10.40 6.55
C VAL A 312 -6.04 -9.43 6.50
N ALA A 313 -5.01 -9.73 5.72
CA ALA A 313 -3.80 -8.89 5.67
C ALA A 313 -4.09 -7.45 5.16
N PRO A 314 -4.89 -7.23 4.10
CA PRO A 314 -5.30 -5.88 3.70
C PRO A 314 -6.11 -5.12 4.77
N LEU A 315 -7.00 -5.80 5.49
CA LEU A 315 -7.77 -5.18 6.58
C LEU A 315 -6.84 -4.72 7.71
N LEU A 316 -5.88 -5.58 8.10
CA LEU A 316 -4.95 -5.30 9.19
C LEU A 316 -3.99 -4.16 8.89
N ARG A 317 -3.59 -3.92 7.64
CA ARG A 317 -2.71 -2.75 7.31
C ARG A 317 -3.36 -1.40 7.62
N ARG A 318 -4.69 -1.32 7.56
CA ARG A 318 -5.46 -0.09 7.83
C ARG A 318 -6.60 -0.43 8.78
N ASN A 319 -6.26 -0.74 10.02
CA ASN A 319 -7.21 -1.24 11.01
C ASN A 319 -7.56 -0.21 12.09
N PHE A 320 -8.82 -0.24 12.50
CA PHE A 320 -9.27 0.25 13.80
C PHE A 320 -9.51 -0.91 14.77
N CYS A 321 -9.06 -2.13 14.49
CA CYS A 321 -9.37 -3.31 15.29
C CYS A 321 -9.01 -3.15 16.78
N HIS A 322 -9.81 -3.80 17.64
CA HIS A 322 -9.52 -3.93 19.06
C HIS A 322 -8.36 -4.91 19.29
N LEU A 323 -7.30 -4.45 19.97
CA LEU A 323 -6.01 -5.15 20.08
C LEU A 323 -6.13 -6.53 20.72
N GLU A 324 -6.72 -6.62 21.90
CA GLU A 324 -6.74 -7.85 22.70
C GLU A 324 -7.59 -8.95 22.05
N GLU A 325 -8.75 -8.58 21.52
CA GLU A 325 -9.62 -9.50 20.79
C GLU A 325 -8.99 -9.99 19.49
N THR A 326 -8.35 -9.10 18.75
CA THR A 326 -7.70 -9.44 17.49
C THR A 326 -6.53 -10.39 17.73
N GLU A 327 -5.71 -10.10 18.75
CA GLU A 327 -4.61 -10.98 19.17
C GLU A 327 -5.13 -12.37 19.57
N ARG A 328 -6.19 -12.44 20.38
CA ARG A 328 -6.79 -13.71 20.80
C ARG A 328 -7.36 -14.51 19.63
N THR A 329 -8.03 -13.83 18.70
CA THR A 329 -8.66 -14.46 17.53
C THR A 329 -7.61 -15.00 16.56
N LEU A 330 -6.57 -14.22 16.26
CA LEU A 330 -5.48 -14.64 15.37
C LEU A 330 -4.67 -15.80 15.95
N LYS A 331 -4.39 -15.78 17.27
CA LYS A 331 -3.74 -16.90 17.97
C LYS A 331 -4.57 -18.18 17.91
N LYS A 332 -5.89 -18.09 18.10
CA LYS A 332 -6.80 -19.23 18.02
C LYS A 332 -6.79 -19.88 16.62
N HIS A 333 -6.70 -19.08 15.57
CA HIS A 333 -6.65 -19.56 14.18
C HIS A 333 -5.22 -19.86 13.67
N HIS A 334 -4.19 -19.79 14.53
CA HIS A 334 -2.79 -20.03 14.17
C HIS A 334 -2.26 -19.11 13.04
N LYS A 335 -2.84 -17.91 12.89
CA LYS A 335 -2.49 -16.91 11.86
C LYS A 335 -1.45 -15.92 12.40
N TYR A 336 -0.23 -16.41 12.59
CA TYR A 336 0.86 -15.63 13.19
C TYR A 336 1.44 -14.55 12.27
N SER A 337 1.44 -14.76 10.95
CA SER A 337 1.86 -13.78 9.94
C SER A 337 1.04 -12.49 10.02
N GLU A 338 -0.27 -12.64 10.11
CA GLU A 338 -1.24 -11.56 10.24
C GLU A 338 -1.09 -10.85 11.59
N LEU A 339 -0.77 -11.59 12.65
CA LEU A 339 -0.52 -11.03 13.97
C LEU A 339 0.73 -10.12 13.99
N ILE A 340 1.77 -10.45 13.22
CA ILE A 340 2.94 -9.57 13.07
C ILE A 340 2.56 -8.25 12.39
N ILE A 341 1.71 -8.30 11.35
CA ILE A 341 1.20 -7.09 10.68
C ILE A 341 0.41 -6.23 11.68
N LEU A 342 -0.44 -6.85 12.51
CA LEU A 342 -1.16 -6.12 13.56
C LEU A 342 -0.19 -5.40 14.50
N TYR A 343 0.81 -6.10 15.04
CA TYR A 343 1.78 -5.49 15.95
C TYR A 343 2.58 -4.37 15.29
N GLN A 344 2.97 -4.53 14.03
CA GLN A 344 3.65 -3.49 13.26
C GLN A 344 2.79 -2.24 13.12
N THR A 345 1.50 -2.40 12.77
CA THR A 345 0.58 -1.25 12.60
C THR A 345 0.28 -0.51 13.90
N LYS A 346 0.55 -1.14 15.05
CA LYS A 346 0.27 -0.61 16.39
C LYS A 346 1.55 -0.19 17.13
N GLY A 347 2.72 -0.31 16.49
CA GLY A 347 4.02 0.04 17.09
C GLY A 347 4.50 -0.93 18.18
N LEU A 348 3.89 -2.10 18.32
CA LEU A 348 4.23 -3.10 19.34
C LEU A 348 5.37 -4.03 18.86
N HIS A 349 6.49 -3.44 18.46
CA HIS A 349 7.60 -4.14 17.82
C HIS A 349 8.24 -5.23 18.69
N ASN A 350 8.33 -5.02 20.01
CA ASN A 350 8.88 -6.01 20.93
C ASN A 350 8.08 -7.33 20.91
N LYS A 351 6.73 -7.24 21.02
CA LYS A 351 5.86 -8.42 20.96
C LYS A 351 5.93 -9.14 19.60
N ALA A 352 6.14 -8.39 18.51
CA ALA A 352 6.29 -8.95 17.17
C ALA A 352 7.59 -9.76 17.04
N LEU A 353 8.70 -9.21 17.53
CA LEU A 353 10.01 -9.86 17.48
C LEU A 353 10.08 -11.06 18.42
N GLU A 354 9.51 -10.99 19.62
CA GLU A 354 9.39 -12.15 20.52
C GLU A 354 8.58 -13.29 19.88
N LEU A 355 7.50 -12.95 19.15
CA LEU A 355 6.70 -13.94 18.44
C LEU A 355 7.49 -14.57 17.29
N LEU A 356 8.22 -13.76 16.51
CA LEU A 356 9.09 -14.24 15.43
C LEU A 356 10.16 -15.19 15.96
N GLN A 357 10.83 -14.82 17.05
CA GLN A 357 11.84 -15.68 17.68
C GLN A 357 11.25 -17.01 18.16
N LYS A 358 10.09 -16.99 18.84
CA LYS A 358 9.43 -18.23 19.30
C LYS A 358 8.96 -19.13 18.16
N GLN A 359 8.59 -18.55 17.02
CA GLN A 359 8.10 -19.28 15.85
C GLN A 359 9.23 -19.73 14.92
N ALA A 360 10.43 -19.13 15.01
CA ALA A 360 11.59 -19.48 14.18
C ALA A 360 12.03 -20.94 14.37
N ASP A 361 11.92 -21.45 15.61
CA ASP A 361 12.30 -22.83 15.97
C ASP A 361 11.22 -23.88 15.68
N GLN A 362 10.00 -23.46 15.34
CA GLN A 362 8.87 -24.38 15.11
C GLN A 362 8.87 -24.90 13.66
N PRO A 363 8.91 -26.23 13.43
CA PRO A 363 9.05 -26.80 12.08
C PRO A 363 7.80 -26.60 11.20
N ASP A 364 6.61 -26.55 11.82
CA ASP A 364 5.31 -26.44 11.13
C ASP A 364 4.85 -24.97 10.93
N SER A 365 5.68 -23.99 11.30
CA SER A 365 5.31 -22.58 11.24
C SER A 365 5.66 -21.96 9.88
N ASN A 366 4.73 -21.19 9.31
CA ASN A 366 4.96 -20.36 8.12
C ASN A 366 6.01 -19.24 8.35
N LEU A 367 6.45 -19.07 9.59
CA LEU A 367 7.44 -18.08 10.04
C LEU A 367 8.79 -18.72 10.41
N ARG A 368 9.03 -19.96 9.98
CA ARG A 368 10.27 -20.68 10.28
C ARG A 368 11.49 -19.94 9.74
N GLY A 369 12.58 -19.95 10.52
CA GLY A 369 13.86 -19.39 10.15
C GLY A 369 14.03 -17.90 10.50
N TYR A 370 15.17 -17.35 10.09
CA TYR A 370 15.59 -16.00 10.47
C TYR A 370 15.22 -14.92 9.43
N GLU A 371 14.88 -15.30 8.20
CA GLU A 371 14.63 -14.37 7.08
C GLU A 371 13.57 -13.32 7.40
N ARG A 372 12.45 -13.73 8.02
CA ARG A 372 11.37 -12.81 8.38
C ARG A 372 11.78 -11.85 9.49
N THR A 373 12.60 -12.31 10.43
CA THR A 373 13.18 -11.48 11.49
C THR A 373 14.14 -10.45 10.89
N VAL A 374 15.03 -10.86 9.98
CA VAL A 374 15.94 -9.96 9.26
C VAL A 374 15.13 -8.88 8.54
N HIS A 375 14.13 -9.27 7.75
CA HIS A 375 13.29 -8.30 7.04
C HIS A 375 12.51 -7.37 7.98
N TYR A 376 12.05 -7.87 9.12
CA TYR A 376 11.36 -7.02 10.12
C TYR A 376 12.33 -6.02 10.76
N LEU A 377 13.55 -6.45 11.10
CA LEU A 377 14.62 -5.63 11.67
C LEU A 377 15.13 -4.58 10.67
N GLN A 378 15.22 -4.91 9.38
CA GLN A 378 15.60 -3.97 8.33
C GLN A 378 14.58 -2.83 8.16
N ASN A 379 13.29 -3.13 8.31
CA ASN A 379 12.23 -2.12 8.25
C ASN A 379 12.05 -1.33 9.57
N LEU A 380 12.79 -1.69 10.62
CA LEU A 380 12.81 -0.92 11.87
C LEU A 380 13.79 0.24 11.70
N GLY A 381 13.26 1.45 11.70
CA GLY A 381 14.08 2.66 11.63
C GLY A 381 14.87 2.95 12.91
N ARG A 382 15.64 4.05 12.86
CA ARG A 382 16.53 4.53 13.93
C ARG A 382 15.92 4.60 15.33
N ASP A 383 14.61 4.87 15.42
CA ASP A 383 13.93 5.13 16.70
C ASP A 383 13.84 3.86 17.57
N ASN A 384 13.96 2.68 16.96
CA ASN A 384 13.87 1.38 17.64
C ASN A 384 15.22 0.62 17.69
N ILE A 385 16.35 1.34 17.61
CA ILE A 385 17.69 0.72 17.55
C ILE A 385 18.00 -0.23 18.71
N SER A 386 17.51 0.06 19.91
CA SER A 386 17.70 -0.80 21.09
C SER A 386 17.08 -2.18 20.89
N LEU A 387 15.89 -2.25 20.28
CA LEU A 387 15.22 -3.49 19.92
C LEU A 387 15.98 -4.22 18.81
N ILE A 388 16.51 -3.48 17.83
CA ILE A 388 17.33 -4.09 16.76
C ILE A 388 18.54 -4.79 17.37
N PHE A 389 19.28 -4.15 18.27
CA PHE A 389 20.42 -4.78 18.92
C PHE A 389 20.05 -5.97 19.80
N GLN A 390 18.91 -5.90 20.51
CA GLN A 390 18.45 -7.01 21.33
C GLN A 390 18.14 -8.27 20.50
N PHE A 391 17.48 -8.11 19.35
CA PHE A 391 17.03 -9.24 18.53
C PHE A 391 17.97 -9.60 17.39
N ALA A 392 18.94 -8.75 17.02
CA ALA A 392 19.97 -9.09 16.06
C ALA A 392 20.96 -10.14 16.61
N GLY A 393 21.17 -10.18 17.94
CA GLY A 393 22.16 -11.07 18.58
C GLY A 393 22.00 -12.54 18.21
N TRP A 394 20.80 -13.10 18.38
CA TRP A 394 20.54 -14.51 18.08
C TRP A 394 20.64 -14.82 16.59
N VAL A 395 20.27 -13.87 15.71
CA VAL A 395 20.38 -14.05 14.26
C VAL A 395 21.85 -14.06 13.83
N LEU A 396 22.67 -13.16 14.39
CA LEU A 396 24.10 -13.07 14.12
C LEU A 396 24.87 -14.29 14.65
N GLU A 397 24.46 -14.86 15.79
CA GLU A 397 25.04 -16.08 16.34
C GLU A 397 24.71 -17.31 15.49
N ALA A 398 23.46 -17.43 15.01
CA ALA A 398 23.04 -18.57 14.19
C ALA A 398 23.56 -18.47 12.74
N HIS A 399 23.46 -17.29 12.13
CA HIS A 399 23.78 -17.04 10.72
C HIS A 399 24.50 -15.68 10.55
N PRO A 400 25.85 -15.65 10.70
CA PRO A 400 26.63 -14.41 10.68
C PRO A 400 26.49 -13.56 9.41
N GLU A 401 26.48 -14.19 8.23
CA GLU A 401 26.42 -13.47 6.95
C GLU A 401 25.03 -12.87 6.68
N GLU A 402 23.97 -13.62 6.94
CA GLU A 402 22.59 -13.15 6.76
C GLU A 402 22.19 -12.16 7.85
N GLY A 403 22.67 -12.35 9.09
CA GLY A 403 22.50 -11.37 10.16
C GLY A 403 23.18 -10.04 9.85
N LEU A 404 24.28 -10.05 9.09
CA LEU A 404 24.94 -8.81 8.67
C LEU A 404 24.04 -7.95 7.76
N LYS A 405 23.18 -8.58 6.95
CA LYS A 405 22.22 -7.88 6.09
C LYS A 405 21.23 -7.02 6.86
N ILE A 406 21.05 -7.24 8.17
CA ILE A 406 20.27 -6.33 9.03
C ILE A 406 20.86 -4.91 9.00
N PHE A 407 22.17 -4.79 8.82
CA PHE A 407 22.90 -3.51 8.88
C PHE A 407 23.51 -3.08 7.54
N THR A 408 23.40 -3.88 6.47
CA THR A 408 24.06 -3.64 5.17
C THR A 408 23.11 -3.74 3.98
N GLU A 409 21.80 -3.79 4.20
CA GLU A 409 20.82 -3.80 3.10
C GLU A 409 20.62 -2.39 2.55
N ASP A 410 20.39 -2.28 1.24
CA ASP A 410 20.13 -1.01 0.54
C ASP A 410 18.68 -0.52 0.78
N LEU A 411 18.34 -0.30 2.05
CA LEU A 411 17.05 0.23 2.51
C LEU A 411 17.25 1.55 3.26
N PRO A 412 16.36 2.54 3.06
CA PRO A 412 16.53 3.87 3.65
C PRO A 412 16.48 3.83 5.18
N GLU A 413 15.71 2.92 5.78
CA GLU A 413 15.66 2.72 7.22
C GLU A 413 17.00 2.23 7.78
N VAL A 414 17.68 1.34 7.04
CA VAL A 414 18.97 0.76 7.41
C VAL A 414 20.11 1.78 7.23
N GLU A 415 20.11 2.53 6.12
CA GLU A 415 21.10 3.58 5.87
C GLU A 415 21.07 4.70 6.93
N GLN A 416 19.88 4.98 7.50
CA GLN A 416 19.65 5.97 8.54
C GLN A 416 20.12 5.51 9.93
N LEU A 417 20.48 4.23 10.11
CA LEU A 417 20.97 3.74 11.40
C LEU A 417 22.30 4.43 11.76
N PRO A 418 22.51 4.79 13.04
CA PRO A 418 23.75 5.40 13.49
C PRO A 418 24.90 4.40 13.42
N ARG A 419 25.71 4.52 12.36
CA ARG A 419 26.85 3.65 12.03
C ARG A 419 27.85 3.48 13.19
N PRO A 420 28.19 4.51 13.98
CA PRO A 420 29.07 4.34 15.15
C PRO A 420 28.49 3.40 16.21
N SER A 421 27.18 3.47 16.45
CA SER A 421 26.50 2.60 17.43
C SER A 421 26.43 1.16 16.95
N VAL A 422 26.14 0.95 15.65
CA VAL A 422 26.17 -0.39 15.03
C VAL A 422 27.58 -0.98 15.12
N LEU A 423 28.61 -0.18 14.87
CA LEU A 423 29.99 -0.61 14.99
C LEU A 423 30.36 -1.02 16.42
N ASP A 424 30.00 -0.23 17.45
CA ASP A 424 30.21 -0.60 18.86
C ASP A 424 29.49 -1.90 19.22
N TYR A 425 28.27 -2.09 18.73
CA TYR A 425 27.52 -3.33 18.92
C TYR A 425 28.22 -4.54 18.29
N LEU A 426 28.68 -4.44 17.03
CA LEU A 426 29.39 -5.52 16.34
C LEU A 426 30.75 -5.83 16.97
N LEU A 427 31.46 -4.81 17.49
CA LEU A 427 32.73 -5.00 18.21
C LEU A 427 32.57 -5.80 19.51
N ARG A 428 31.43 -5.67 20.19
CA ARG A 428 31.11 -6.39 21.44
C ARG A 428 30.60 -7.80 21.22
N THR A 429 29.80 -8.00 20.18
CA THR A 429 29.13 -9.27 19.89
C THR A 429 29.97 -10.17 19.00
N GLN A 430 30.28 -9.73 17.77
CA GLN A 430 30.92 -10.55 16.75
C GLN A 430 31.99 -9.79 15.96
N LYS A 431 33.23 -9.79 16.48
CA LYS A 431 34.38 -9.09 15.87
C LYS A 431 34.68 -9.49 14.43
N SER A 432 34.37 -10.73 14.03
CA SER A 432 34.65 -11.20 12.66
C SER A 432 33.85 -10.44 11.59
N LEU A 433 32.64 -9.97 11.93
CA LEU A 433 31.74 -9.26 11.02
C LEU A 433 32.04 -7.76 10.88
N VAL A 434 32.92 -7.22 11.71
CA VAL A 434 33.29 -5.80 11.69
C VAL A 434 33.99 -5.42 10.38
N THR A 435 34.89 -6.26 9.87
CA THR A 435 35.58 -5.97 8.60
C THR A 435 34.62 -6.00 7.40
N PRO A 436 33.79 -7.05 7.20
CA PRO A 436 32.78 -7.04 6.14
C PRO A 436 31.81 -5.85 6.23
N TYR A 437 31.37 -5.49 7.44
CA TYR A 437 30.52 -4.31 7.66
C TYR A 437 31.20 -3.01 7.18
N LEU A 438 32.42 -2.76 7.66
CA LEU A 438 33.16 -1.55 7.31
C LEU A 438 33.55 -1.51 5.82
N GLU A 439 33.91 -2.64 5.23
CA GLU A 439 34.15 -2.76 3.78
C GLU A 439 32.89 -2.35 3.00
N HIS A 440 31.71 -2.83 3.40
CA HIS A 440 30.45 -2.46 2.75
C HIS A 440 30.14 -0.97 2.92
N VAL A 441 30.17 -0.44 4.15
CA VAL A 441 29.87 0.97 4.43
C VAL A 441 30.80 1.93 3.70
N ILE A 442 32.09 1.59 3.55
CA ILE A 442 33.07 2.48 2.93
C ILE A 442 33.11 2.31 1.40
N HIS A 443 33.02 1.08 0.87
CA HIS A 443 33.12 0.85 -0.57
C HIS A 443 31.79 0.97 -1.31
N VAL A 444 30.69 0.52 -0.70
CA VAL A 444 29.34 0.55 -1.31
C VAL A 444 28.67 1.87 -0.99
N TRP A 445 28.53 2.21 0.30
CA TRP A 445 27.84 3.43 0.73
C TRP A 445 28.71 4.69 0.70
N LYS A 446 30.00 4.57 0.40
CA LYS A 446 30.95 5.70 0.24
C LYS A 446 30.94 6.67 1.41
N GLU A 447 30.87 6.14 2.63
CA GLU A 447 30.92 6.97 3.83
C GLU A 447 32.24 7.75 3.91
N THR A 448 32.19 8.96 4.47
CA THR A 448 33.34 9.87 4.56
C THR A 448 33.83 10.05 5.99
N ASN A 449 33.15 9.44 6.98
CA ASN A 449 33.51 9.55 8.38
C ASN A 449 34.90 8.95 8.67
N SER A 450 35.83 9.82 9.03
CA SER A 450 37.21 9.47 9.33
C SER A 450 37.37 8.39 10.41
N THR A 451 36.48 8.34 11.40
CA THR A 451 36.58 7.35 12.47
C THR A 451 36.38 5.92 11.95
N LEU A 452 35.43 5.72 11.03
CA LEU A 452 35.16 4.40 10.43
C LEU A 452 36.34 3.94 9.58
N HIS A 453 36.95 4.86 8.82
CA HIS A 453 38.16 4.58 8.04
C HIS A 453 39.34 4.20 8.95
N ASN A 454 39.54 4.93 10.06
CA ASN A 454 40.57 4.60 11.05
C ASN A 454 40.33 3.21 11.65
N VAL A 455 39.09 2.88 12.04
CA VAL A 455 38.77 1.55 12.59
C VAL A 455 39.02 0.45 11.56
N LEU A 456 38.66 0.64 10.28
CA LEU A 456 38.94 -0.37 9.24
C LEU A 456 40.45 -0.61 9.09
N ILE A 457 41.26 0.45 9.10
CA ILE A 457 42.72 0.33 9.09
C ILE A 457 43.21 -0.45 10.31
N HIS A 458 42.72 -0.14 11.51
CA HIS A 458 43.08 -0.89 12.71
C HIS A 458 42.68 -2.36 12.62
N GLN A 459 41.51 -2.69 12.08
CA GLN A 459 41.06 -4.08 11.91
C GLN A 459 41.91 -4.85 10.91
N TYR A 460 42.28 -4.26 9.77
CA TYR A 460 43.23 -4.88 8.85
C TYR A 460 44.61 -5.04 9.48
N LYS A 461 45.10 -4.01 10.19
CA LYS A 461 46.39 -4.05 10.89
C LYS A 461 46.44 -5.18 11.91
N GLU A 462 45.43 -5.28 12.78
CA GLU A 462 45.31 -6.32 13.80
C GLU A 462 45.25 -7.71 13.16
N LYS A 463 44.44 -7.90 12.12
CA LYS A 463 44.38 -9.16 11.35
C LYS A 463 45.72 -9.55 10.73
N VAL A 464 46.46 -8.60 10.16
CA VAL A 464 47.77 -8.89 9.56
C VAL A 464 48.79 -9.20 10.66
N GLN A 465 48.78 -8.48 11.78
CA GLN A 465 49.69 -8.74 12.90
C GLN A 465 49.45 -10.10 13.56
N THR A 466 48.20 -10.48 13.79
CA THR A 466 47.88 -11.80 14.36
C THR A 466 48.37 -12.91 13.44
N LEU A 467 48.15 -12.77 12.13
CA LEU A 467 48.66 -13.71 11.13
C LEU A 467 50.19 -13.72 11.06
N ILE A 468 50.89 -12.58 11.18
CA ILE A 468 52.37 -12.58 11.14
C ILE A 468 52.98 -13.24 12.38
N SER A 469 52.31 -13.18 13.53
CA SER A 469 52.85 -13.66 14.81
C SER A 469 52.75 -15.18 15.05
N SER A 470 51.87 -15.90 14.34
CA SER A 470 51.72 -17.35 14.48
C SER A 470 52.61 -18.12 13.48
N THR A 471 53.05 -19.34 13.84
CA THR A 471 53.77 -20.22 12.91
C THR A 471 52.80 -20.72 11.82
N LEU A 472 52.70 -19.98 10.72
CA LEU A 472 51.59 -20.08 9.77
C LEU A 472 51.60 -21.34 8.90
N SER A 473 50.40 -21.86 8.63
CA SER A 473 50.09 -22.75 7.50
C SER A 473 50.13 -21.99 6.16
N GLN A 474 50.33 -22.67 5.04
CA GLN A 474 50.36 -22.04 3.70
C GLN A 474 49.10 -21.20 3.38
N GLN A 475 47.93 -21.63 3.83
CA GLN A 475 46.67 -20.89 3.65
C GLN A 475 46.61 -19.58 4.45
N GLU A 476 47.16 -19.58 5.66
CA GLU A 476 47.17 -18.40 6.52
C GLU A 476 48.18 -17.35 6.01
N GLN A 477 49.28 -17.79 5.39
CA GLN A 477 50.21 -16.91 4.68
C GLN A 477 49.55 -16.22 3.49
N GLN A 478 48.77 -16.95 2.68
CA GLN A 478 48.03 -16.37 1.56
C GLN A 478 46.95 -15.37 2.04
N ALA A 479 46.23 -15.72 3.11
CA ALA A 479 45.25 -14.81 3.72
C ALA A 479 45.90 -13.54 4.29
N ALA A 480 47.08 -13.66 4.89
CA ALA A 480 47.85 -12.53 5.40
C ALA A 480 48.29 -11.60 4.26
N GLN A 481 48.82 -12.16 3.17
CA GLN A 481 49.22 -11.41 1.98
C GLN A 481 48.04 -10.69 1.33
N HIS A 482 46.89 -11.37 1.19
CA HIS A 482 45.68 -10.77 0.64
C HIS A 482 45.16 -9.62 1.52
N THR A 483 45.13 -9.81 2.84
CA THR A 483 44.71 -8.76 3.78
C THR A 483 45.68 -7.58 3.78
N LYS A 484 46.98 -7.83 3.67
CA LYS A 484 48.01 -6.81 3.51
C LYS A 484 47.82 -6.01 2.21
N ALA A 485 47.55 -6.68 1.09
CA ALA A 485 47.28 -6.02 -0.18
C ALA A 485 46.00 -5.13 -0.12
N LYS A 486 44.95 -5.60 0.56
CA LYS A 486 43.74 -4.80 0.84
C LYS A 486 44.08 -3.55 1.66
N LEU A 487 44.87 -3.70 2.73
CA LEU A 487 45.31 -2.59 3.57
C LEU A 487 46.10 -1.53 2.78
N LEU A 488 47.09 -1.96 1.99
CA LEU A 488 47.87 -1.07 1.13
C LEU A 488 46.97 -0.30 0.14
N THR A 489 46.11 -1.03 -0.57
CA THR A 489 45.16 -0.43 -1.52
C THR A 489 44.25 0.59 -0.84
N PHE A 490 43.81 0.31 0.39
CA PHE A 490 42.95 1.19 1.16
C PHE A 490 43.69 2.45 1.62
N LEU A 491 44.92 2.32 2.14
CA LEU A 491 45.74 3.45 2.59
C LEU A 491 46.11 4.40 1.45
N GLU A 492 46.34 3.87 0.24
CA GLU A 492 46.57 4.68 -0.94
C GLU A 492 45.30 5.43 -1.37
N LYS A 493 44.20 4.70 -1.61
CA LYS A 493 42.97 5.25 -2.22
C LYS A 493 42.12 6.10 -1.27
N SER A 494 42.12 5.81 0.03
CA SER A 494 41.24 6.51 0.97
C SER A 494 41.79 7.89 1.33
N GLU A 495 40.99 8.94 1.16
CA GLU A 495 41.34 10.32 1.54
C GLU A 495 40.81 10.74 2.92
N HIS A 496 39.91 9.94 3.50
CA HIS A 496 39.14 10.36 4.69
C HIS A 496 39.71 9.90 6.04
N TYR A 497 40.74 9.05 6.09
CA TYR A 497 41.35 8.64 7.38
C TYR A 497 42.25 9.75 7.93
N ILE A 498 42.44 9.80 9.25
CA ILE A 498 43.30 10.79 9.91
C ILE A 498 44.69 10.18 10.12
N PRO A 499 45.70 10.54 9.29
CA PRO A 499 46.98 9.84 9.28
C PRO A 499 47.74 9.94 10.62
N GLU A 500 47.59 11.05 11.37
CA GLU A 500 48.23 11.24 12.68
C GLU A 500 47.75 10.21 13.71
N THR A 501 46.43 10.00 13.78
CA THR A 501 45.82 9.06 14.74
C THR A 501 46.16 7.62 14.41
N VAL A 502 46.20 7.30 13.11
CA VAL A 502 46.51 5.96 12.62
C VAL A 502 47.98 5.65 12.91
N LEU A 503 48.90 6.58 12.61
CA LEU A 503 50.34 6.39 12.76
C LEU A 503 50.78 6.00 14.19
N VAL A 504 50.13 6.55 15.22
CA VAL A 504 50.44 6.27 16.64
C VAL A 504 50.32 4.78 16.96
N HIS A 505 49.38 4.10 16.30
CA HIS A 505 49.10 2.70 16.58
C HIS A 505 49.83 1.75 15.62
N PHE A 506 50.60 2.24 14.65
CA PHE A 506 51.32 1.37 13.72
C PHE A 506 52.59 0.78 14.35
N PRO A 507 52.86 -0.52 14.13
CA PRO A 507 54.07 -1.17 14.64
C PRO A 507 55.36 -0.54 14.09
N PHE A 508 56.46 -0.79 14.81
CA PHE A 508 57.82 -0.38 14.43
C PHE A 508 58.67 -1.56 13.92
N ASP A 509 58.20 -2.79 14.08
CA ASP A 509 58.86 -4.05 13.74
C ASP A 509 58.32 -4.70 12.45
N CYS A 510 57.16 -4.27 11.98
CA CYS A 510 56.49 -4.77 10.77
C CYS A 510 55.67 -3.66 10.08
N LEU A 511 55.08 -3.96 8.90
CA LEU A 511 54.22 -3.03 8.13
C LEU A 511 54.89 -1.71 7.73
N TYR A 512 56.17 -1.79 7.33
CA TYR A 512 56.97 -0.63 6.96
C TYR A 512 56.43 0.13 5.75
N GLU A 513 55.91 -0.57 4.75
CA GLU A 513 55.37 0.02 3.52
C GLU A 513 54.11 0.85 3.81
N GLU A 514 53.20 0.29 4.59
CA GLU A 514 51.97 0.94 5.05
C GLU A 514 52.30 2.19 5.87
N ARG A 515 53.31 2.11 6.75
CA ARG A 515 53.80 3.26 7.53
C ARG A 515 54.36 4.35 6.62
N ALA A 516 55.11 4.00 5.58
CA ALA A 516 55.67 4.96 4.63
C ALA A 516 54.57 5.72 3.87
N ILE A 517 53.48 5.04 3.47
CA ILE A 517 52.32 5.67 2.83
C ILE A 517 51.66 6.69 3.77
N ILE A 518 51.44 6.31 5.03
CA ILE A 518 50.83 7.20 6.05
C ILE A 518 51.70 8.44 6.30
N LEU A 519 53.02 8.26 6.44
CA LEU A 519 53.98 9.36 6.59
C LEU A 519 53.99 10.28 5.37
N GLY A 520 53.83 9.70 4.17
CA GLY A 520 53.70 10.45 2.95
C GLY A 520 52.48 11.38 2.91
N LYS A 521 51.32 10.93 3.43
CA LYS A 521 50.13 11.78 3.55
C LYS A 521 50.27 12.90 4.60
N LEU A 522 51.19 12.74 5.57
CA LEU A 522 51.55 13.76 6.56
C LEU A 522 52.59 14.77 6.04
N ASN A 523 52.94 14.73 4.75
CA ASN A 523 54.06 15.48 4.16
C ASN A 523 55.42 15.22 4.82
N LYS A 524 55.57 14.11 5.56
CA LYS A 524 56.84 13.67 6.15
C LYS A 524 57.63 12.83 5.14
N HIS A 525 57.91 13.43 3.98
CA HIS A 525 58.51 12.75 2.82
C HIS A 525 59.89 12.17 3.12
N GLU A 526 60.70 12.86 3.94
CA GLU A 526 62.02 12.35 4.38
C GLU A 526 61.88 11.01 5.09
N GLN A 527 60.99 10.91 6.08
CA GLN A 527 60.78 9.67 6.83
C GLN A 527 60.13 8.55 5.98
N ALA A 528 59.28 8.91 5.01
CA ALA A 528 58.67 7.92 4.11
C ALA A 528 59.70 7.32 3.14
N LEU A 529 60.50 8.17 2.48
CA LEU A 529 61.58 7.74 1.59
C LEU A 529 62.66 6.98 2.32
N SER A 530 62.95 7.39 3.56
CA SER A 530 63.93 6.73 4.40
C SER A 530 63.55 5.27 4.64
N ILE A 531 62.26 4.98 4.89
CA ILE A 531 61.76 3.61 5.03
C ILE A 531 61.92 2.80 3.73
N TYR A 532 61.60 3.37 2.57
CA TYR A 532 61.74 2.65 1.29
C TYR A 532 63.20 2.30 0.97
N VAL A 533 64.13 3.24 1.18
CA VAL A 533 65.53 3.07 0.81
C VAL A 533 66.29 2.18 1.78
N THR A 534 66.11 2.33 3.10
CA THR A 534 66.99 1.65 4.08
C THR A 534 66.36 0.52 4.86
N VAL A 535 65.04 0.55 5.04
CA VAL A 535 64.35 -0.55 5.72
C VAL A 535 63.89 -1.60 4.72
N LEU A 536 63.27 -1.17 3.61
CA LEU A 536 62.80 -2.08 2.55
C LEU A 536 63.87 -2.39 1.50
N GLY A 537 64.85 -1.51 1.30
CA GLY A 537 65.86 -1.67 0.25
C GLY A 537 65.31 -1.56 -1.18
N ASP A 538 64.08 -1.05 -1.35
CA ASP A 538 63.38 -0.99 -2.62
C ASP A 538 63.45 0.42 -3.21
N ILE A 539 64.54 0.65 -3.95
CA ILE A 539 64.83 1.92 -4.63
C ILE A 539 63.78 2.20 -5.72
N GLN A 540 63.23 1.15 -6.35
CA GLN A 540 62.24 1.32 -7.40
C GLN A 540 60.92 1.86 -6.84
N ARG A 541 60.44 1.33 -5.71
CA ARG A 541 59.29 1.87 -4.99
C ARG A 541 59.51 3.30 -4.50
N ALA A 542 60.74 3.64 -4.08
CA ALA A 542 61.08 5.01 -3.70
C ALA A 542 60.96 5.99 -4.90
N LYS A 543 61.36 5.57 -6.10
CA LYS A 543 61.18 6.34 -7.34
C LYS A 543 59.70 6.52 -7.68
N GLU A 544 58.92 5.45 -7.62
CA GLU A 544 57.46 5.50 -7.85
C GLU A 544 56.75 6.43 -6.86
N TYR A 545 57.17 6.43 -5.59
CA TYR A 545 56.67 7.37 -4.59
C TYR A 545 57.00 8.83 -4.97
N CYS A 546 58.23 9.11 -5.41
CA CYS A 546 58.62 10.45 -5.87
C CYS A 546 57.77 10.90 -7.08
N ASP A 547 57.57 10.01 -8.05
CA ASP A 547 56.75 10.28 -9.24
C ASP A 547 55.29 10.59 -8.87
N LYS A 548 54.70 9.81 -7.95
CA LYS A 548 53.34 10.00 -7.44
C LYS A 548 53.20 11.36 -6.76
N VAL A 549 54.10 11.69 -5.82
CA VAL A 549 54.04 12.95 -5.06
C VAL A 549 54.27 14.14 -5.99
N TYR A 550 55.23 14.05 -6.92
CA TYR A 550 55.53 15.09 -7.89
C TYR A 550 54.35 15.42 -8.80
N SER A 551 53.55 14.41 -9.16
CA SER A 551 52.36 14.58 -10.02
C SER A 551 51.17 15.20 -9.29
N GLN A 552 51.08 15.05 -7.96
CA GLN A 552 49.91 15.46 -7.16
C GLN A 552 50.01 16.86 -6.56
N SER A 553 51.22 17.39 -6.32
CA SER A 553 51.42 18.67 -5.61
C SER A 553 52.26 19.66 -6.43
N GLY A 554 51.75 20.87 -6.67
CA GLY A 554 52.35 21.79 -7.65
C GLY A 554 53.51 22.68 -7.17
N LYS A 555 53.88 22.68 -5.88
CA LYS A 555 54.85 23.69 -5.35
C LYS A 555 55.90 23.19 -4.34
N GLU A 556 55.66 22.16 -3.54
CA GLU A 556 56.64 21.61 -2.57
C GLU A 556 57.32 20.31 -3.04
N THR A 557 57.03 19.87 -4.26
CA THR A 557 57.33 18.53 -4.78
C THR A 557 58.75 18.32 -5.30
N HIS A 558 59.44 19.39 -5.66
CA HIS A 558 60.79 19.32 -6.20
C HIS A 558 61.82 18.85 -5.16
N GLN A 559 61.51 18.99 -3.87
CA GLN A 559 62.37 18.57 -2.77
C GLN A 559 62.40 17.04 -2.59
N VAL A 560 61.38 16.31 -3.04
CA VAL A 560 61.26 14.85 -2.79
C VAL A 560 62.38 14.07 -3.48
N TYR A 561 62.74 14.42 -4.72
CA TYR A 561 63.89 13.81 -5.40
C TYR A 561 65.23 14.24 -4.81
N VAL A 562 65.33 15.48 -4.29
CA VAL A 562 66.54 15.95 -3.58
C VAL A 562 66.71 15.17 -2.28
N ILE A 563 65.61 14.93 -1.55
CA ILE A 563 65.60 14.11 -0.33
C ILE A 563 66.00 12.68 -0.66
N LEU A 564 65.45 12.06 -1.70
CA LEU A 564 65.84 10.70 -2.13
C LEU A 564 67.34 10.63 -2.49
N MET A 565 67.83 11.62 -3.22
CA MET A 565 69.25 11.71 -3.57
C MET A 565 70.14 11.89 -2.34
N LYS A 566 69.75 12.77 -1.41
CA LYS A 566 70.44 12.96 -0.13
C LYS A 566 70.49 11.66 0.69
N LEU A 567 69.39 10.91 0.73
CA LEU A 567 69.31 9.62 1.44
C LEU A 567 70.22 8.55 0.82
N LEU A 568 70.37 8.54 -0.52
CA LEU A 568 71.26 7.61 -1.22
C LEU A 568 72.75 7.97 -1.07
N ILE A 569 73.08 9.27 -1.00
CA ILE A 569 74.47 9.75 -0.90
C ILE A 569 74.95 9.77 0.56
N ASN A 570 74.13 10.30 1.47
CA ASN A 570 74.43 10.48 2.89
C ASN A 570 73.28 9.90 3.74
N PRO A 571 73.20 8.57 3.88
CA PRO A 571 72.21 7.94 4.74
C PRO A 571 72.39 8.39 6.20
N PRO A 572 71.40 9.05 6.86
CA PRO A 572 71.50 9.45 8.26
C PRO A 572 71.71 8.23 9.18
N GLU A 573 72.42 8.37 10.31
CA GLU A 573 72.60 7.25 11.25
C GLU A 573 71.31 6.91 12.04
N ASN A 574 70.46 7.92 12.30
CA ASN A 574 69.21 7.81 13.07
C ASN A 574 67.99 8.16 12.22
N TRP A 575 67.25 7.15 11.81
CA TRP A 575 66.15 7.21 10.84
C TRP A 575 64.82 7.58 11.50
N LEU A 576 64.45 6.83 12.53
CA LEU A 576 63.24 6.96 13.34
C LEU A 576 63.52 6.31 14.71
N VAL A 577 63.08 6.93 15.80
CA VAL A 577 63.20 6.34 17.15
C VAL A 577 62.43 5.01 17.17
N GLY A 578 63.13 3.89 17.34
CA GLY A 578 62.55 2.55 17.49
C GLY A 578 62.57 1.63 16.25
N ILE A 579 63.11 2.07 15.10
CA ILE A 579 63.30 1.21 13.92
C ILE A 579 64.79 1.05 13.65
N THR A 580 65.31 -0.17 13.76
CA THR A 580 66.70 -0.50 13.39
C THR A 580 66.71 -1.15 12.01
N PRO A 581 67.41 -0.59 11.01
CA PRO A 581 67.49 -1.21 9.69
C PRO A 581 68.22 -2.57 9.79
N PRO A 582 67.85 -3.56 8.96
CA PRO A 582 68.46 -4.89 8.99
C PRO A 582 69.93 -4.90 8.56
N ILE A 583 70.35 -3.88 7.80
CA ILE A 583 71.72 -3.69 7.30
C ILE A 583 72.10 -2.21 7.52
N PRO A 584 73.33 -1.88 7.97
CA PRO A 584 73.77 -0.50 8.02
C PRO A 584 73.74 0.09 6.59
N PRO A 585 73.06 1.23 6.39
CA PRO A 585 72.88 1.79 5.05
C PRO A 585 74.22 2.22 4.47
N GLN A 586 74.56 1.68 3.30
CA GLN A 586 75.75 2.08 2.55
C GLN A 586 75.38 3.15 1.52
N PRO A 587 76.27 4.14 1.27
CA PRO A 587 76.02 5.16 0.27
C PRO A 587 76.02 4.54 -1.13
N ASP A 588 74.93 4.71 -1.88
CA ASP A 588 74.79 4.26 -3.26
C ASP A 588 74.82 5.46 -4.22
N ILE A 589 76.05 5.87 -4.54
CA ILE A 589 76.33 7.05 -5.35
C ILE A 589 75.93 6.82 -6.81
N GLU A 590 76.10 5.61 -7.36
CA GLU A 590 75.78 5.33 -8.77
C GLU A 590 74.27 5.41 -9.02
N THR A 591 73.44 4.83 -8.15
CA THR A 591 71.98 4.95 -8.26
C THR A 591 71.51 6.40 -8.12
N ALA A 592 72.14 7.20 -7.26
CA ALA A 592 71.84 8.63 -7.12
C ALA A 592 72.17 9.42 -8.39
N LEU A 593 73.27 9.07 -9.07
CA LEU A 593 73.66 9.68 -10.36
C LEU A 593 72.74 9.26 -11.49
N ASP A 594 72.33 7.99 -11.56
CA ASP A 594 71.34 7.51 -12.53
C ASP A 594 69.98 8.21 -12.35
N LEU A 595 69.59 8.49 -11.10
CA LEU A 595 68.38 9.23 -10.79
C LEU A 595 68.46 10.69 -11.25
N LEU A 596 69.64 11.32 -11.11
CA LEU A 596 69.91 12.68 -11.61
C LEU A 596 69.89 12.75 -13.14
N GLU A 597 70.45 11.76 -13.82
CA GLU A 597 70.41 11.68 -15.29
C GLU A 597 68.98 11.46 -15.80
N GLY A 598 68.21 10.54 -15.19
CA GLY A 598 66.86 10.20 -15.61
C GLY A 598 65.79 11.24 -15.28
N ASN A 599 65.96 12.04 -14.21
CA ASN A 599 64.97 13.03 -13.75
C ASN A 599 65.50 14.47 -13.79
N ALA A 600 66.42 14.75 -14.72
CA ALA A 600 67.13 16.03 -14.78
C ALA A 600 66.23 17.27 -14.85
N ASP A 601 65.05 17.15 -15.45
CA ASP A 601 64.08 18.24 -15.53
C ASP A 601 63.37 18.53 -14.21
N ARG A 602 63.27 17.55 -13.30
CA ARG A 602 62.41 17.62 -12.10
C ARG A 602 63.17 18.09 -10.86
N ILE A 603 64.49 17.99 -10.86
CA ILE A 603 65.35 18.24 -9.69
C ILE A 603 65.91 19.68 -9.71
N PRO A 604 65.81 20.45 -8.62
CA PRO A 604 66.45 21.75 -8.50
C PRO A 604 67.99 21.64 -8.58
N PRO A 605 68.64 22.31 -9.55
CA PRO A 605 70.08 22.16 -9.78
C PRO A 605 70.93 22.66 -8.62
N LEU A 606 70.50 23.71 -7.92
CA LEU A 606 71.25 24.30 -6.81
C LEU A 606 71.29 23.39 -5.58
N ASP A 607 70.19 22.70 -5.28
CA ASP A 607 70.11 21.82 -4.12
C ASP A 607 70.73 20.45 -4.43
N ALA A 608 70.62 19.98 -5.68
CA ALA A 608 71.33 18.79 -6.12
C ALA A 608 72.86 18.95 -6.01
N LEU A 609 73.41 20.07 -6.46
CA LEU A 609 74.85 20.32 -6.45
C LEU A 609 75.46 20.44 -5.04
N LYS A 610 74.66 20.80 -4.02
CA LYS A 610 75.14 20.87 -2.62
C LYS A 610 75.36 19.50 -2.00
N GLU A 611 74.58 18.52 -2.41
CA GLU A 611 74.59 17.18 -1.81
C GLU A 611 75.53 16.20 -2.54
N ILE A 612 75.93 16.50 -3.79
CA ILE A 612 76.85 15.64 -4.57
C ILE A 612 78.28 15.72 -4.00
N PRO A 613 78.96 14.58 -3.74
CA PRO A 613 80.34 14.59 -3.27
C PRO A 613 81.31 15.18 -4.29
N ASN A 614 82.34 15.89 -3.81
CA ASN A 614 83.41 16.46 -4.64
C ASN A 614 84.22 15.42 -5.44
N SER A 615 84.05 14.13 -5.15
CA SER A 615 84.70 13.01 -5.86
C SER A 615 84.02 12.67 -7.20
N VAL A 616 82.81 13.15 -7.45
CA VAL A 616 82.05 12.82 -8.68
C VAL A 616 82.59 13.63 -9.88
N PRO A 617 83.00 12.97 -10.99
CA PRO A 617 83.43 13.68 -12.19
C PRO A 617 82.29 14.49 -12.84
N VAL A 618 82.58 15.75 -13.21
CA VAL A 618 81.62 16.66 -13.86
C VAL A 618 81.00 16.07 -15.14
N ILE A 619 81.71 15.16 -15.82
CA ILE A 619 81.21 14.52 -17.03
C ILE A 619 79.97 13.65 -16.81
N ARG A 620 79.82 13.04 -15.63
CA ARG A 620 78.64 12.23 -15.27
C ARG A 620 77.39 13.11 -15.07
N ILE A 621 77.55 14.31 -14.51
CA ILE A 621 76.44 15.25 -14.32
C ILE A 621 76.22 16.19 -15.53
N LYS A 622 76.92 15.97 -16.65
CA LYS A 622 76.85 16.85 -17.84
C LYS A 622 75.43 16.95 -18.41
N HIS A 623 74.73 15.82 -18.53
CA HIS A 623 73.36 15.79 -19.05
C HIS A 623 72.43 16.59 -18.13
N PHE A 624 72.48 16.30 -16.83
CA PHE A 624 71.74 17.02 -15.80
C PHE A 624 71.93 18.55 -15.87
N LEU A 625 73.19 19.00 -15.89
CA LEU A 625 73.54 20.42 -15.94
C LEU A 625 73.06 21.08 -17.23
N THR A 626 73.22 20.40 -18.37
CA THR A 626 72.80 20.94 -19.68
C THR A 626 71.29 21.11 -19.74
N THR A 627 70.54 20.09 -19.37
CA THR A 627 69.08 20.08 -19.38
C THR A 627 68.50 21.08 -18.38
N SER A 628 69.02 21.09 -17.14
CA SER A 628 68.61 22.06 -16.11
C SER A 628 68.87 23.51 -16.53
N LEU A 629 70.03 23.79 -17.12
CA LEU A 629 70.41 25.13 -17.57
C LEU A 629 69.56 25.59 -18.76
N GLN A 630 69.29 24.71 -19.72
CA GLN A 630 68.36 24.98 -20.82
C GLN A 630 66.95 25.29 -20.30
N LYS A 631 66.46 24.54 -19.31
CA LYS A 631 65.15 24.79 -18.69
C LYS A 631 65.09 26.15 -17.99
N GLN A 632 66.10 26.49 -17.18
CA GLN A 632 66.18 27.79 -16.50
C GLN A 632 66.26 28.96 -17.51
N LEU A 633 67.05 28.81 -18.58
CA LEU A 633 67.13 29.80 -19.65
C LEU A 633 65.79 29.96 -20.39
N ASN A 634 65.12 28.86 -20.70
CA ASN A 634 63.81 28.88 -21.33
C ASN A 634 62.77 29.53 -20.42
N HIS A 635 62.72 29.17 -19.14
CA HIS A 635 61.83 29.81 -18.17
C HIS A 635 62.08 31.31 -18.05
N ARG A 636 63.35 31.75 -18.01
CA ARG A 636 63.71 33.16 -18.01
C ARG A 636 63.22 33.88 -19.28
N ARG A 637 63.43 33.29 -20.46
CA ARG A 637 62.99 33.84 -21.74
C ARG A 637 61.47 33.94 -21.82
N THR A 638 60.74 32.88 -21.45
CA THR A 638 59.27 32.87 -21.43
C THR A 638 58.72 33.90 -20.45
N THR A 639 59.34 34.05 -19.27
CA THR A 639 58.94 35.06 -18.29
C THR A 639 59.23 36.48 -18.79
N GLN A 640 60.33 36.71 -19.50
CA GLN A 640 60.62 37.99 -20.14
C GLN A 640 59.58 38.34 -21.23
N VAL A 641 59.18 37.35 -22.04
CA VAL A 641 58.11 37.51 -23.04
C VAL A 641 56.77 37.79 -22.36
N LEU A 642 56.38 37.01 -21.35
CA LEU A 642 55.17 37.24 -20.56
C LEU A 642 55.16 38.64 -19.92
N LYS A 643 56.28 39.06 -19.32
CA LYS A 643 56.44 40.41 -18.76
C LYS A 643 56.26 41.49 -19.83
N GLY A 644 56.82 41.28 -21.02
CA GLY A 644 56.64 42.18 -22.17
C GLY A 644 55.20 42.24 -22.67
N LEU A 645 54.52 41.09 -22.75
CA LEU A 645 53.11 41.00 -23.14
C LEU A 645 52.19 41.67 -22.11
N LEU A 646 52.37 41.39 -20.83
CA LEU A 646 51.61 42.04 -19.75
C LEU A 646 51.84 43.55 -19.71
N TYR A 647 53.07 43.99 -19.98
CA TYR A 647 53.39 45.42 -20.09
C TYR A 647 52.70 46.06 -21.30
N ALA A 648 52.67 45.39 -22.45
CA ALA A 648 51.96 45.86 -23.64
C ALA A 648 50.43 45.89 -23.46
N GLU A 649 49.85 44.87 -22.81
CA GLU A 649 48.44 44.82 -22.44
C GLU A 649 48.08 45.98 -21.49
N HIS A 650 48.91 46.22 -20.47
CA HIS A 650 48.70 47.34 -19.55
C HIS A 650 48.80 48.72 -20.24
N LEU A 651 49.55 48.84 -21.33
CA LEU A 651 49.63 50.07 -22.14
C LEU A 651 48.42 50.26 -23.08
N GLN A 652 47.69 49.21 -23.43
CA GLN A 652 46.47 49.30 -24.26
C GLN A 652 45.22 49.74 -23.47
N VAL A 653 45.28 49.69 -22.13
CA VAL A 653 44.18 50.06 -21.23
C VAL A 653 44.18 51.57 -20.88
N PHE A 654 45.12 52.35 -21.42
CA PHE A 654 45.22 53.81 -21.25
C PHE A 654 44.91 54.61 -22.52
#